data_AF-R6E4T0-F1
#
_entry.id   AF-R6E4T0-F1
#
_cell.length_a   1.000
_cell.length_b   1.000
_cell.length_c   1.000
_cell.angle_alpha   90.00
_cell.angle_beta   90.00
_cell.angle_gamma   90.00
#
_symmetry.space_group_name_H-M   'P 1'
#
loop_
_entity.id
_entity.type
_entity.pdbx_description
1 polymer ?
#
loop_
_entity_poly.entity_id
_entity_poly.type
_entity_poly.pdbx_seq_one_letter_code
_entity_poly.pdbx_strand_id
1 'polypeptide(L)'
;MQTKSSREVSLNFFNVALMYVGAIMGAGFASGRELWQFMGLFGAKGIIGTVFVAICFVVLGFMTSYIARKKNTNDFSIIITPPGYPKLRKCVSVFMSVMLFSVLITMSAAGGALLHQNYGISRVFGGVIICFFVVITVLGDFERVSHVFKYIMPVLFAIAVITSIVIIFSNFGDLGYHQKAEPAAMAPNWALAALLYISYNLLAMIPMISSSSIHAKNEKHALWGSALGGLMVGALALVIILALQTDMSFADASDMPMLAYAQLISKPVGLIYSIILFVAIYSAATSNFYGFTTKIPHGPKKSKIVILSACAAFGLGLLGFKNIVAYMFSAEGYLGFVIIALLIANFICTYKEKRGAKAMQQSMKRGKESSYFADFPGHSRFDYPEFIIRVTGGAGGEALLIMGSEKTALYDTGMACFSDNLIHNLEVVLNQEGRTLDYVLASHTHYDHIGALPYVIRKWPNIIVCGNEKAGRVFKSRTALETMRTLGENAKKTYGIDNVEITTDGMRIDRIVKDGEQIPLGDRTVTVIESKGHTDCSLAYYILPEKVLISCESTGLLRGPDRISTAPLKSIDESIASAKRLKDMDYECLIIPHYGVCPYDYRYDFFDDYIKEQLEEKKLIEDGIAAGLTEDEILEEHKKRYWTEERGKAQPYRAYEINARIVIRQLKNQ
;
A
#
# COMPACT_ATOMS: atom_id res chain seq x y z
N MET A 1 19.56 19.81 -10.22
CA MET A 1 18.23 20.16 -10.78
C MET A 1 17.21 19.57 -9.82
N GLN A 2 16.63 20.40 -8.94
CA GLN A 2 15.73 19.99 -7.86
C GLN A 2 14.48 19.29 -8.45
N THR A 3 14.32 18.01 -8.16
CA THR A 3 13.04 17.32 -8.35
C THR A 3 12.06 17.90 -7.33
N LYS A 4 11.12 18.70 -7.81
CA LYS A 4 9.93 19.10 -7.02
C LYS A 4 9.37 17.86 -6.36
N SER A 5 9.32 17.86 -5.03
CA SER A 5 8.45 17.02 -4.23
C SER A 5 7.08 16.97 -4.91
N SER A 6 6.73 15.81 -5.46
CA SER A 6 5.38 15.51 -5.91
C SER A 6 4.50 15.62 -4.67
N ARG A 7 3.59 16.60 -4.65
CA ARG A 7 2.56 16.68 -3.61
C ARG A 7 1.76 15.40 -3.71
N GLU A 8 1.93 14.49 -2.75
CA GLU A 8 1.16 13.26 -2.69
C GLU A 8 -0.33 13.56 -2.90
N VAL A 9 -0.89 12.95 -3.94
CA VAL A 9 -2.30 13.09 -4.25
C VAL A 9 -3.09 12.42 -3.15
N SER A 10 -3.81 13.24 -2.38
CA SER A 10 -4.62 12.80 -1.25
C SER A 10 -6.11 12.90 -1.59
N LEU A 11 -6.69 11.82 -2.11
CA LEU A 11 -8.07 11.80 -2.57
C LEU A 11 -9.06 11.68 -1.40
N ASN A 12 -10.10 12.52 -1.41
CA ASN A 12 -11.28 12.33 -0.57
C ASN A 12 -12.24 11.32 -1.23
N PHE A 13 -13.29 10.91 -0.49
CA PHE A 13 -14.23 9.88 -0.97
C PHE A 13 -14.92 10.29 -2.29
N PHE A 14 -15.22 11.57 -2.48
CA PHE A 14 -15.87 12.06 -3.69
C PHE A 14 -14.95 11.97 -4.91
N ASN A 15 -13.67 12.35 -4.77
CA ASN A 15 -12.72 12.25 -5.86
C ASN A 15 -12.44 10.79 -6.24
N VAL A 16 -12.42 9.86 -5.28
CA VAL A 16 -12.34 8.41 -5.55
C VAL A 16 -13.56 7.96 -6.37
N ALA A 17 -14.77 8.42 -6.01
CA ALA A 17 -15.99 8.13 -6.77
C ALA A 17 -15.91 8.64 -8.22
N LEU A 18 -15.40 9.85 -8.44
CA LEU A 18 -15.20 10.40 -9.79
C LEU A 18 -14.19 9.60 -10.63
N MET A 19 -13.14 9.06 -10.01
CA MET A 19 -12.20 8.18 -10.71
C MET A 19 -12.90 6.91 -11.20
N TYR A 20 -13.75 6.32 -10.36
CA TYR A 20 -14.58 5.18 -10.73
C TYR A 20 -15.50 5.56 -11.90
N VAL A 21 -16.28 6.66 -11.78
CA VAL A 21 -17.16 7.11 -12.87
C VAL A 21 -16.39 7.24 -14.19
N GLY A 22 -15.22 7.88 -14.19
CA GLY A 22 -14.42 8.05 -15.40
C GLY A 22 -13.81 6.77 -15.98
N ALA A 23 -13.70 5.70 -15.19
CA ALA A 23 -13.26 4.40 -15.69
C ALA A 23 -14.34 3.69 -16.50
N ILE A 24 -15.62 3.88 -16.14
CA ILE A 24 -16.77 3.20 -16.76
C ILE A 24 -17.50 4.07 -17.78
N MET A 25 -17.58 5.39 -17.55
CA MET A 25 -18.31 6.35 -18.38
C MET A 25 -17.57 6.64 -19.71
N GLY A 26 -17.41 5.61 -20.53
CA GLY A 26 -16.83 5.68 -21.87
C GLY A 26 -17.85 5.96 -22.96
N ALA A 27 -17.41 5.82 -24.21
CA ALA A 27 -18.19 6.12 -25.41
C ALA A 27 -19.49 5.32 -25.50
N GLY A 28 -19.43 4.01 -25.29
CA GLY A 28 -20.59 3.14 -25.42
C GLY A 28 -21.60 3.30 -24.28
N PHE A 29 -21.11 3.55 -23.06
CA PHE A 29 -21.93 3.93 -21.92
C PHE A 29 -22.65 5.27 -22.16
N ALA A 30 -21.89 6.33 -22.45
CA ALA A 30 -22.43 7.69 -22.59
C ALA A 30 -23.30 7.86 -23.85
N SER A 31 -23.01 7.14 -24.93
CA SER A 31 -23.89 7.14 -26.12
C SER A 31 -25.20 6.37 -25.90
N GLY A 32 -25.27 5.55 -24.85
CA GLY A 32 -26.39 4.67 -24.55
C GLY A 32 -26.42 3.37 -25.35
N ARG A 33 -25.52 3.18 -26.32
CA ARG A 33 -25.55 1.99 -27.20
C ARG A 33 -25.24 0.69 -26.45
N GLU A 34 -24.26 0.70 -25.53
CA GLU A 34 -23.95 -0.47 -24.71
C GLU A 34 -25.11 -0.77 -23.75
N LEU A 35 -25.60 0.24 -23.04
CA LEU A 35 -26.71 0.10 -22.10
C LEU A 35 -27.98 -0.41 -22.79
N TRP A 36 -28.24 0.05 -24.02
CA TRP A 36 -29.33 -0.44 -24.85
C TRP A 36 -29.19 -1.94 -25.15
N GLN A 37 -28.03 -2.36 -25.65
CA GLN A 37 -27.76 -3.75 -26.04
C GLN A 37 -27.83 -4.73 -24.88
N PHE A 38 -27.30 -4.36 -23.71
CA PHE A 38 -27.23 -5.27 -22.57
C PHE A 38 -28.48 -5.21 -21.67
N MET A 39 -29.19 -4.09 -21.61
CA MET A 39 -30.32 -3.93 -20.68
C MET A 39 -31.55 -3.31 -21.35
N GLY A 40 -31.39 -2.23 -22.12
CA GLY A 40 -32.51 -1.46 -22.69
C GLY A 40 -33.50 -2.28 -23.51
N LEU A 41 -32.99 -3.20 -24.36
CA LEU A 41 -33.79 -4.12 -25.20
C LEU A 41 -34.77 -5.00 -24.42
N PHE A 42 -34.50 -5.27 -23.14
CA PHE A 42 -35.31 -6.17 -22.32
C PHE A 42 -36.47 -5.48 -21.58
N GLY A 43 -36.77 -4.22 -21.89
CA GLY A 43 -37.87 -3.46 -21.29
C GLY A 43 -37.79 -3.44 -19.76
N ALA A 44 -38.90 -3.77 -19.09
CA ALA A 44 -38.96 -3.81 -17.62
C ALA A 44 -37.96 -4.79 -16.98
N LYS A 45 -37.65 -5.92 -17.63
CA LYS A 45 -36.62 -6.86 -17.13
C LYS A 45 -35.21 -6.26 -17.23
N GLY A 46 -34.99 -5.37 -18.19
CA GLY A 46 -33.77 -4.59 -18.33
C GLY A 46 -33.52 -3.66 -17.14
N ILE A 47 -34.58 -3.07 -16.59
CA ILE A 47 -34.49 -2.22 -15.38
C ILE A 47 -34.02 -3.05 -14.18
N ILE A 48 -34.58 -4.26 -14.00
CA ILE A 48 -34.16 -5.19 -12.93
C ILE A 48 -32.67 -5.56 -13.11
N GLY A 49 -32.27 -5.89 -14.34
CA GLY A 49 -30.86 -6.15 -14.68
C GLY A 49 -29.94 -4.97 -14.37
N THR A 50 -30.42 -3.74 -14.57
CA THR A 50 -29.65 -2.52 -14.28
C THR A 50 -29.46 -2.31 -12.78
N VAL A 51 -30.50 -2.53 -11.98
CA VAL A 51 -30.40 -2.48 -10.51
C VAL A 51 -29.43 -3.54 -10.00
N PHE A 52 -29.47 -4.75 -10.57
CA PHE A 52 -28.51 -5.80 -10.25
C PHE A 52 -27.07 -5.37 -10.58
N VAL A 53 -26.82 -4.85 -11.79
CA VAL A 53 -25.50 -4.32 -12.19
C VAL A 53 -25.03 -3.20 -11.26
N ALA A 54 -25.92 -2.29 -10.85
CA ALA A 54 -25.59 -1.23 -9.91
C ALA A 54 -25.12 -1.78 -8.55
N ILE A 55 -25.80 -2.80 -8.01
CA ILE A 55 -25.38 -3.47 -6.78
C ILE A 55 -24.00 -4.14 -6.98
N CYS A 56 -23.80 -4.83 -8.11
CA CYS A 56 -22.51 -5.47 -8.40
C CYS A 56 -21.36 -4.46 -8.52
N PHE A 57 -21.58 -3.28 -9.13
CA PHE A 57 -20.56 -2.23 -9.18
C PHE A 57 -20.16 -1.75 -7.78
N VAL A 58 -21.12 -1.59 -6.87
CA VAL A 58 -20.83 -1.21 -5.48
C VAL A 58 -20.02 -2.31 -4.79
N VAL A 59 -20.46 -3.57 -4.87
CA VAL A 59 -19.82 -4.71 -4.19
C VAL A 59 -18.42 -4.97 -4.72
N LEU A 60 -18.26 -5.11 -6.04
CA LEU A 60 -16.97 -5.40 -6.67
C LEU A 60 -16.00 -4.23 -6.55
N GLY A 61 -16.50 -2.98 -6.58
CA GLY A 61 -15.70 -1.79 -6.34
C GLY A 61 -15.18 -1.74 -4.91
N PHE A 62 -16.03 -2.05 -3.93
CA PHE A 62 -15.63 -2.18 -2.53
C PHE A 62 -14.58 -3.28 -2.33
N MET A 63 -14.78 -4.46 -2.90
CA MET A 63 -13.83 -5.58 -2.81
C MET A 63 -12.46 -5.21 -3.38
N THR A 64 -12.46 -4.60 -4.58
CA THR A 64 -11.23 -4.12 -5.24
C THR A 64 -10.49 -3.10 -4.37
N SER A 65 -11.22 -2.11 -3.84
CA SER A 65 -10.66 -1.08 -2.97
C SER A 65 -10.10 -1.65 -1.67
N TYR A 66 -10.83 -2.58 -1.04
CA TYR A 66 -10.40 -3.26 0.18
C TYR A 66 -9.08 -4.01 -0.02
N ILE A 67 -8.98 -4.83 -1.08
CA ILE A 67 -7.75 -5.57 -1.38
C ILE A 67 -6.60 -4.60 -1.67
N ALA A 68 -6.84 -3.58 -2.50
CA ALA A 68 -5.82 -2.57 -2.83
C ALA A 68 -5.28 -1.86 -1.58
N ARG A 69 -6.15 -1.52 -0.61
CA ARG A 69 -5.73 -0.93 0.68
C ARG A 69 -4.99 -1.92 1.57
N LYS A 70 -5.48 -3.14 1.71
CA LYS A 70 -4.89 -4.14 2.62
C LYS A 70 -3.57 -4.72 2.13
N LYS A 71 -3.35 -4.72 0.81
CA LYS A 71 -2.09 -5.14 0.16
C LYS A 71 -1.22 -3.97 -0.29
N ASN A 72 -1.66 -2.73 -0.03
CA ASN A 72 -1.02 -1.48 -0.44
C ASN A 72 -0.46 -1.50 -1.87
N THR A 73 -1.32 -1.83 -2.84
CA THR A 73 -0.89 -2.01 -4.23
C THR A 73 -1.99 -1.65 -5.22
N ASN A 74 -1.59 -1.12 -6.37
CA ASN A 74 -2.43 -0.93 -7.55
C ASN A 74 -2.13 -1.95 -8.68
N ASP A 75 -1.31 -2.96 -8.42
CA ASP A 75 -1.08 -4.05 -9.35
C ASP A 75 -2.34 -4.92 -9.45
N PHE A 76 -3.10 -4.76 -10.54
CA PHE A 76 -4.32 -5.51 -10.80
C PHE A 76 -4.11 -7.04 -10.74
N SER A 77 -2.92 -7.56 -11.03
CA SER A 77 -2.64 -9.00 -10.92
C SER A 77 -2.62 -9.49 -9.47
N ILE A 78 -2.16 -8.66 -8.53
CA ILE A 78 -2.21 -8.93 -7.07
C ILE A 78 -3.65 -8.81 -6.56
N ILE A 79 -4.38 -7.83 -7.09
CA ILE A 79 -5.75 -7.54 -6.66
C ILE A 79 -6.72 -8.62 -7.12
N ILE A 80 -6.52 -9.16 -8.32
CA ILE A 80 -7.37 -10.22 -8.87
C ILE A 80 -6.98 -11.60 -8.33
N THR A 81 -5.68 -11.90 -8.21
CA THR A 81 -5.24 -13.30 -7.96
C THR A 81 -5.09 -13.60 -6.46
N PRO A 82 -5.67 -14.71 -5.95
CA PRO A 82 -5.39 -15.21 -4.61
C PRO A 82 -3.89 -15.48 -4.37
N PRO A 83 -3.41 -15.39 -3.12
CA PRO A 83 -2.03 -15.73 -2.78
C PRO A 83 -1.73 -17.21 -3.08
N GLY A 84 -0.45 -17.54 -3.30
CA GLY A 84 0.00 -18.93 -3.56
C GLY A 84 0.01 -19.39 -5.03
N TYR A 85 -0.44 -18.56 -5.99
CA TYR A 85 -0.56 -18.94 -7.40
C TYR A 85 0.25 -18.04 -8.37
N PRO A 86 1.60 -18.10 -8.37
CA PRO A 86 2.44 -17.19 -9.16
C PRO A 86 2.26 -17.32 -10.67
N LYS A 87 2.04 -18.54 -11.19
CA LYS A 87 1.78 -18.78 -12.62
C LYS A 87 0.46 -18.17 -13.08
N LEU A 88 -0.60 -18.34 -12.27
CA LEU A 88 -1.91 -17.74 -12.52
C LEU A 88 -1.81 -16.20 -12.50
N ARG A 89 -1.09 -15.64 -11.52
CA ARG A 89 -0.86 -14.19 -11.44
C ARG A 89 -0.19 -13.63 -12.69
N LYS A 90 0.83 -14.33 -13.22
CA LYS A 90 1.48 -13.94 -14.49
C LYS A 90 0.51 -14.01 -15.68
N CYS A 91 -0.31 -15.05 -15.76
CA CYS A 91 -1.34 -15.19 -16.80
C CYS A 91 -2.36 -14.04 -16.76
N VAL A 92 -2.94 -13.78 -15.58
CA VAL A 92 -3.86 -12.65 -15.35
C VAL A 92 -3.20 -11.32 -15.69
N SER A 93 -1.92 -11.15 -15.35
CA SER A 93 -1.18 -9.92 -15.66
C SER A 93 -1.08 -9.67 -17.16
N VAL A 94 -0.73 -10.68 -17.96
CA VAL A 94 -0.63 -10.56 -19.43
C VAL A 94 -2.01 -10.31 -20.02
N PHE A 95 -3.00 -11.11 -19.62
CA PHE A 95 -4.37 -11.00 -20.09
C PHE A 95 -4.93 -9.58 -19.89
N MET A 96 -4.92 -9.08 -18.64
CA MET A 96 -5.40 -7.74 -18.32
C MET A 96 -4.65 -6.65 -19.08
N SER A 97 -3.34 -6.80 -19.29
CA SER A 97 -2.55 -5.82 -20.06
C SER A 97 -3.00 -5.76 -21.52
N VAL A 98 -3.28 -6.91 -22.15
CA VAL A 98 -3.79 -6.97 -23.53
C VAL A 98 -5.17 -6.31 -23.61
N MET A 99 -6.07 -6.62 -22.68
CA MET A 99 -7.44 -6.04 -22.66
C MET A 99 -7.42 -4.53 -22.43
N LEU A 100 -6.60 -4.03 -21.49
CA LEU A 100 -6.49 -2.59 -21.23
C LEU A 100 -5.85 -1.84 -22.40
N PHE A 101 -4.90 -2.47 -23.08
CA PHE A 101 -4.30 -1.93 -24.30
C PHE A 101 -5.32 -1.86 -25.45
N SER A 102 -6.14 -2.90 -25.62
CA SER A 102 -7.10 -2.97 -26.71
C SER A 102 -8.23 -1.94 -26.59
N VAL A 103 -8.52 -1.45 -25.38
CA VAL A 103 -9.42 -0.29 -25.20
C VAL A 103 -8.89 0.96 -25.89
N LEU A 104 -7.57 1.21 -25.91
CA LEU A 104 -7.03 2.37 -26.62
C LEU A 104 -7.22 2.24 -28.14
N ILE A 105 -7.13 1.01 -28.67
CA ILE A 105 -7.38 0.70 -30.09
C ILE A 105 -8.83 1.07 -30.45
N THR A 106 -9.79 0.58 -29.65
CA THR A 106 -11.23 0.80 -29.91
C THR A 106 -11.61 2.27 -29.73
N MET A 107 -11.11 2.93 -28.68
CA MET A 107 -11.43 4.34 -28.40
C MET A 107 -10.82 5.30 -29.42
N SER A 108 -9.62 5.01 -29.95
CA SER A 108 -9.04 5.80 -31.04
C SER A 108 -9.89 5.71 -32.31
N ALA A 109 -10.35 4.49 -32.66
CA ALA A 109 -11.25 4.28 -33.79
C ALA A 109 -12.62 4.97 -33.58
N ALA A 110 -13.17 4.89 -32.36
CA ALA A 110 -14.44 5.52 -31.99
C ALA A 110 -14.36 7.05 -32.07
N GLY A 111 -13.29 7.66 -31.56
CA GLY A 111 -13.07 9.11 -31.64
C GLY A 111 -12.98 9.61 -33.08
N GLY A 112 -12.26 8.87 -33.94
CA GLY A 112 -12.21 9.14 -35.38
C GLY A 112 -13.58 9.05 -36.06
N ALA A 113 -14.36 8.01 -35.76
CA ALA A 113 -15.70 7.82 -36.32
C ALA A 113 -16.66 8.94 -35.88
N LEU A 114 -16.65 9.31 -34.60
CA LEU A 114 -17.52 10.35 -34.03
C LEU A 114 -17.32 11.72 -34.71
N LEU A 115 -16.05 12.13 -34.89
CA LEU A 115 -15.76 13.41 -35.55
C LEU A 115 -16.09 13.39 -37.04
N HIS A 116 -15.87 12.27 -37.71
CA HIS A 116 -16.21 12.11 -39.11
C HIS A 116 -17.73 12.18 -39.34
N GLN A 117 -18.50 11.50 -38.51
CA GLN A 117 -19.96 11.44 -38.65
C GLN A 117 -20.64 12.78 -38.34
N ASN A 118 -20.20 13.50 -37.30
CA ASN A 118 -20.86 14.73 -36.86
C ASN A 118 -20.31 16.00 -37.51
N TYR A 119 -19.04 16.00 -37.95
CA TYR A 119 -18.36 17.20 -38.42
C TYR A 119 -17.68 17.02 -39.80
N GLY A 120 -17.70 15.82 -40.39
CA GLY A 120 -17.00 15.53 -41.64
C GLY A 120 -15.46 15.50 -41.52
N ILE A 121 -14.92 15.52 -40.31
CA ILE A 121 -13.47 15.54 -40.05
C ILE A 121 -12.86 14.16 -40.32
N SER A 122 -11.64 14.10 -40.87
CA SER A 122 -10.96 12.83 -41.15
C SER A 122 -10.87 11.92 -39.91
N ARG A 123 -11.18 10.63 -40.08
CA ARG A 123 -11.10 9.61 -39.01
C ARG A 123 -9.71 9.52 -38.40
N VAL A 124 -8.68 9.65 -39.25
CA VAL A 124 -7.27 9.64 -38.84
C VAL A 124 -7.01 10.77 -37.85
N PHE A 125 -7.48 11.98 -38.16
CA PHE A 125 -7.26 13.15 -37.31
C PHE A 125 -7.93 13.00 -35.94
N GLY A 126 -9.18 12.51 -35.90
CA GLY A 126 -9.87 12.27 -34.62
C GLY A 126 -9.18 11.21 -33.76
N GLY A 127 -8.70 10.12 -34.35
CA GLY A 127 -7.95 9.09 -33.62
C GLY A 127 -6.60 9.59 -33.09
N VAL A 128 -5.88 10.41 -33.86
CA VAL A 128 -4.61 11.03 -33.43
C VAL A 128 -4.84 11.95 -32.23
N ILE A 129 -5.90 12.76 -32.24
CA ILE A 129 -6.23 13.66 -31.12
C ILE A 129 -6.46 12.87 -29.82
N ILE A 130 -7.23 11.78 -29.88
CA ILE A 130 -7.47 10.92 -28.71
C ILE A 130 -6.14 10.37 -28.18
N CYS A 131 -5.32 9.75 -29.04
CA CYS A 131 -4.04 9.18 -28.62
C CYS A 131 -3.09 10.24 -28.07
N PHE A 132 -3.04 11.43 -28.67
CA PHE A 132 -2.21 12.54 -28.22
C PHE A 132 -2.56 12.98 -26.79
N PHE A 133 -3.85 13.25 -26.52
CA PHE A 133 -4.29 13.64 -25.18
C PHE A 133 -4.11 12.52 -24.16
N VAL A 134 -4.42 11.27 -24.53
CA VAL A 134 -4.20 10.11 -23.65
C VAL A 134 -2.73 10.00 -23.25
N VAL A 135 -1.80 10.07 -24.21
CA VAL A 135 -0.36 9.98 -23.92
C VAL A 135 0.08 11.12 -23.02
N ILE A 136 -0.29 12.37 -23.32
CA ILE A 136 0.08 13.52 -22.48
C ILE A 136 -0.44 13.34 -21.06
N THR A 137 -1.66 12.84 -20.88
CA THR A 137 -2.25 12.67 -19.55
C THR A 137 -1.58 11.53 -18.78
N VAL A 138 -1.40 10.36 -19.41
CA VAL A 138 -0.83 9.18 -18.76
C VAL A 138 0.66 9.32 -18.45
N LEU A 139 1.42 10.07 -19.24
CA LEU A 139 2.82 10.38 -18.94
C LEU A 139 3.01 11.23 -17.67
N GLY A 140 1.94 11.86 -17.16
CA GLY A 140 1.93 12.54 -15.87
C GLY A 140 1.58 11.62 -14.69
N ASP A 141 1.63 10.30 -14.90
CA ASP A 141 1.24 9.25 -13.95
C ASP A 141 -0.16 9.51 -13.35
N PHE A 142 -0.46 8.91 -12.19
CA PHE A 142 -1.77 8.99 -11.57
C PHE A 142 -2.19 10.43 -11.23
N GLU A 143 -1.23 11.30 -10.90
CA GLU A 143 -1.54 12.66 -10.45
C GLU A 143 -2.23 13.47 -11.55
N ARG A 144 -1.68 13.42 -12.77
CA ARG A 144 -2.26 14.14 -13.91
C ARG A 144 -3.60 13.54 -14.32
N VAL A 145 -3.70 12.21 -14.35
CA VAL A 145 -4.96 11.52 -14.64
C VAL A 145 -6.05 11.94 -13.65
N SER A 146 -5.75 11.89 -12.36
CA SER A 146 -6.70 12.24 -11.30
C SER A 146 -7.08 13.72 -11.33
N HIS A 147 -6.13 14.61 -11.61
CA HIS A 147 -6.40 16.04 -11.75
C HIS A 147 -7.36 16.30 -12.91
N VAL A 148 -7.14 15.71 -14.09
CA VAL A 148 -8.03 15.87 -15.24
C VAL A 148 -9.43 15.35 -14.93
N PHE A 149 -9.54 14.14 -14.36
CA PHE A 149 -10.83 13.51 -14.09
C PHE A 149 -11.64 14.27 -13.04
N LYS A 150 -10.98 14.88 -12.04
CA LYS A 150 -11.63 15.69 -11.01
C LYS A 150 -12.48 16.83 -11.60
N TYR A 151 -12.05 17.43 -12.72
CA TYR A 151 -12.77 18.52 -13.37
C TYR A 151 -13.72 18.03 -14.45
N ILE A 152 -13.31 17.04 -15.25
CA ILE A 152 -14.10 16.58 -16.39
C ILE A 152 -15.30 15.72 -15.94
N MET A 153 -15.11 14.80 -14.99
CA MET A 153 -16.14 13.81 -14.65
C MET A 153 -17.43 14.40 -14.08
N PRO A 154 -17.41 15.40 -13.17
CA PRO A 154 -18.64 16.01 -12.68
C PRO A 154 -19.48 16.64 -13.80
N VAL A 155 -18.81 17.28 -14.77
CA VAL A 155 -19.48 17.94 -15.91
C VAL A 155 -20.10 16.90 -16.83
N LEU A 156 -19.35 15.86 -17.22
CA LEU A 156 -19.89 14.78 -18.06
C LEU A 156 -21.09 14.10 -17.38
N PHE A 157 -20.93 13.74 -16.11
CA PHE A 157 -21.98 13.08 -15.33
C PHE A 157 -23.24 13.94 -15.25
N ALA A 158 -23.10 15.21 -14.88
CA ALA A 158 -24.22 16.13 -14.76
C ALA A 158 -24.98 16.30 -16.09
N ILE A 159 -24.26 16.53 -17.19
CA ILE A 159 -24.93 16.73 -18.48
C ILE A 159 -25.59 15.44 -18.97
N ALA A 160 -24.96 14.28 -18.79
CA ALA A 160 -25.59 13.00 -19.14
C ALA A 160 -26.88 12.76 -18.34
N VAL A 161 -26.89 13.04 -17.04
CA VAL A 161 -28.11 12.96 -16.20
C VAL A 161 -29.16 13.96 -16.68
N ILE A 162 -28.80 15.23 -16.85
CA ILE A 162 -29.72 16.30 -17.25
C ILE A 162 -30.36 15.98 -18.61
N THR A 163 -29.56 15.63 -19.62
CA THR A 163 -30.07 15.27 -20.94
C THR A 163 -31.00 14.05 -20.86
N SER A 164 -30.64 13.04 -20.07
CA SER A 164 -31.50 11.85 -19.89
C SER A 164 -32.83 12.20 -19.24
N ILE A 165 -32.83 13.04 -18.19
CA ILE A 165 -34.06 13.52 -17.55
C ILE A 165 -34.92 14.32 -18.53
N VAL A 166 -34.32 15.23 -19.30
CA VAL A 166 -35.04 16.01 -20.32
C VAL A 166 -35.69 15.08 -21.34
N ILE A 167 -34.99 14.03 -21.80
CA ILE A 167 -35.56 13.03 -22.73
C ILE A 167 -36.75 12.31 -22.11
N ILE A 168 -36.65 11.86 -20.85
CA ILE A 168 -37.75 11.15 -20.14
C ILE A 168 -39.03 11.97 -20.08
N PHE A 169 -38.91 13.29 -19.91
CA PHE A 169 -40.06 14.19 -19.82
C PHE A 169 -40.43 14.87 -21.14
N SER A 170 -39.68 14.61 -22.22
CA SER A 170 -39.99 15.12 -23.55
C SER A 170 -40.96 14.19 -24.26
N ASN A 171 -41.98 14.77 -24.91
CA ASN A 171 -42.86 14.02 -25.81
C ASN A 171 -42.44 14.30 -27.25
N PHE A 172 -41.74 13.34 -27.86
CA PHE A 172 -41.28 13.44 -29.25
C PHE A 172 -42.32 13.01 -30.29
N GLY A 173 -43.51 12.55 -29.85
CA GLY A 173 -44.52 11.95 -30.73
C GLY A 173 -44.07 10.60 -31.28
N ASP A 174 -44.77 10.11 -32.31
CA ASP A 174 -44.35 8.92 -33.05
C ASP A 174 -43.22 9.30 -34.04
N LEU A 175 -42.03 8.74 -33.81
CA LEU A 175 -40.86 8.99 -34.64
C LEU A 175 -40.84 8.14 -35.93
N GLY A 176 -41.85 7.29 -36.16
CA GLY A 176 -42.03 6.50 -37.38
C GLY A 176 -41.20 5.22 -37.45
N TYR A 177 -40.73 4.72 -36.30
CA TYR A 177 -39.96 3.47 -36.21
C TYR A 177 -40.81 2.35 -35.59
N HIS A 178 -41.00 1.26 -36.34
CA HIS A 178 -41.89 0.16 -35.93
C HIS A 178 -41.26 -1.23 -35.97
N GLN A 179 -39.95 -1.32 -36.23
CA GLN A 179 -39.26 -2.61 -36.17
C GLN A 179 -39.04 -3.03 -34.71
N LYS A 180 -39.37 -4.29 -34.43
CA LYS A 180 -39.16 -4.89 -33.12
C LYS A 180 -37.69 -5.28 -33.00
N ALA A 181 -36.99 -4.68 -32.03
CA ALA A 181 -35.60 -4.99 -31.78
C ALA A 181 -35.45 -6.42 -31.21
N GLU A 182 -34.47 -7.18 -31.73
CA GLU A 182 -34.17 -8.53 -31.25
C GLU A 182 -32.87 -8.56 -30.43
N PRO A 183 -32.82 -9.34 -29.33
CA PRO A 183 -31.60 -9.51 -28.55
C PRO A 183 -30.46 -10.12 -29.38
N ALA A 184 -29.22 -9.70 -29.11
CA ALA A 184 -28.05 -10.32 -29.72
C ALA A 184 -27.92 -11.79 -29.27
N ALA A 185 -27.46 -12.67 -30.18
CA ALA A 185 -27.32 -14.10 -29.91
C ALA A 185 -26.44 -14.43 -28.70
N MET A 186 -25.44 -13.60 -28.40
CA MET A 186 -24.54 -13.74 -27.25
C MET A 186 -25.18 -13.38 -25.90
N ALA A 187 -26.30 -12.65 -25.91
CA ALA A 187 -27.02 -12.18 -24.73
C ALA A 187 -28.54 -12.41 -24.92
N PRO A 188 -29.00 -13.66 -25.00
CA PRO A 188 -30.40 -13.99 -25.34
C PRO A 188 -31.39 -13.64 -24.23
N ASN A 189 -30.92 -13.39 -23.01
CA ASN A 189 -31.75 -13.02 -21.87
C ASN A 189 -31.10 -11.95 -21.01
N TRP A 190 -31.94 -11.17 -20.32
CA TRP A 190 -31.53 -10.02 -19.51
C TRP A 190 -30.51 -10.36 -18.41
N ALA A 191 -30.60 -11.57 -17.82
CA ALA A 191 -29.73 -11.94 -16.71
C ALA A 191 -28.30 -12.22 -17.18
N LEU A 192 -28.15 -12.99 -18.26
CA LEU A 192 -26.85 -13.20 -18.88
C LEU A 192 -26.28 -11.89 -19.45
N ALA A 193 -27.13 -11.05 -20.03
CA ALA A 193 -26.70 -9.74 -20.54
C ALA A 193 -26.15 -8.84 -19.41
N ALA A 194 -26.86 -8.75 -18.28
CA ALA A 194 -26.40 -8.03 -17.09
C ALA A 194 -25.08 -8.59 -16.54
N LEU A 195 -24.94 -9.92 -16.49
CA LEU A 195 -23.72 -10.59 -16.07
C LEU A 195 -22.54 -10.31 -17.01
N LEU A 196 -22.74 -10.42 -18.33
CA LEU A 196 -21.70 -10.09 -19.31
C LEU A 196 -21.29 -8.62 -19.22
N TYR A 197 -22.25 -7.73 -19.03
CA TYR A 197 -21.99 -6.30 -18.90
C TYR A 197 -21.11 -5.96 -17.70
N ILE A 198 -21.42 -6.49 -16.51
CA ILE A 198 -20.57 -6.27 -15.32
C ILE A 198 -19.20 -6.92 -15.49
N SER A 199 -19.15 -8.10 -16.11
CA SER A 199 -17.94 -8.89 -16.35
C SER A 199 -16.91 -8.15 -17.20
N TYR A 200 -17.36 -7.57 -18.31
CA TYR A 200 -16.56 -6.70 -19.18
C TYR A 200 -16.12 -5.41 -18.47
N ASN A 201 -17.06 -4.69 -17.84
CA ASN A 201 -16.76 -3.41 -17.19
C ASN A 201 -15.82 -3.56 -15.98
N LEU A 202 -15.81 -4.73 -15.32
CA LEU A 202 -14.89 -4.99 -14.21
C LEU A 202 -13.42 -4.85 -14.64
N LEU A 203 -13.08 -5.23 -15.86
CA LEU A 203 -11.71 -5.16 -16.36
C LEU A 203 -11.19 -3.72 -16.37
N ALA A 204 -12.05 -2.78 -16.78
CA ALA A 204 -11.73 -1.36 -16.84
C ALA A 204 -11.71 -0.66 -15.48
N MET A 205 -12.57 -1.07 -14.54
CA MET A 205 -12.65 -0.40 -13.23
C MET A 205 -11.50 -0.76 -12.29
N ILE A 206 -10.96 -1.99 -12.34
CA ILE A 206 -9.96 -2.47 -11.37
C ILE A 206 -8.73 -1.56 -11.29
N PRO A 207 -8.05 -1.18 -12.40
CA PRO A 207 -6.84 -0.36 -12.33
C PRO A 207 -7.08 1.03 -11.74
N MET A 208 -8.24 1.63 -12.04
CA MET A 208 -8.58 2.97 -11.59
C MET A 208 -9.04 3.00 -10.13
N ILE A 209 -9.87 2.04 -9.71
CA ILE A 209 -10.29 1.91 -8.31
C ILE A 209 -9.10 1.59 -7.43
N SER A 210 -8.22 0.69 -7.85
CA SER A 210 -7.05 0.33 -7.05
C SER A 210 -6.07 1.48 -6.91
N SER A 211 -5.76 2.19 -8.01
CA SER A 211 -4.89 3.37 -7.96
C SER A 211 -5.51 4.49 -7.12
N SER A 212 -6.80 4.79 -7.28
CA SER A 212 -7.46 5.80 -6.45
C SER A 212 -7.59 5.41 -4.98
N SER A 213 -7.68 4.11 -4.68
CA SER A 213 -7.74 3.59 -3.32
C SER A 213 -6.41 3.74 -2.58
N ILE A 214 -5.27 3.41 -3.20
CA ILE A 214 -3.96 3.59 -2.56
C ILE A 214 -3.65 5.08 -2.29
N HIS A 215 -4.07 5.98 -3.19
CA HIS A 215 -3.92 7.44 -3.05
C HIS A 215 -5.07 8.11 -2.25
N ALA A 216 -5.97 7.33 -1.64
CA ALA A 216 -7.01 7.89 -0.79
C ALA A 216 -6.43 8.31 0.57
N LYS A 217 -6.98 9.40 1.15
CA LYS A 217 -6.64 9.93 2.48
C LYS A 217 -6.52 8.87 3.57
N ASN A 218 -7.42 7.90 3.56
CA ASN A 218 -7.43 6.77 4.47
C ASN A 218 -8.34 5.66 3.92
N GLU A 219 -8.37 4.52 4.61
CA GLU A 219 -9.19 3.36 4.24
C GLU A 219 -10.68 3.70 4.11
N LYS A 220 -11.22 4.54 5.00
CA LYS A 220 -12.65 4.94 4.92
C LYS A 220 -12.94 5.72 3.64
N HIS A 221 -12.09 6.67 3.27
CA HIS A 221 -12.26 7.43 2.02
C HIS A 221 -12.14 6.53 0.78
N ALA A 222 -11.24 5.55 0.78
CA ALA A 222 -11.11 4.59 -0.31
C ALA A 222 -12.38 3.73 -0.48
N LEU A 223 -12.83 3.11 0.61
CA LEU A 223 -13.96 2.16 0.59
C LEU A 223 -15.29 2.87 0.27
N TRP A 224 -15.59 3.95 0.98
CA TRP A 224 -16.84 4.70 0.75
C TRP A 224 -16.83 5.46 -0.57
N GLY A 225 -15.66 5.92 -1.02
CA GLY A 225 -15.52 6.53 -2.34
C GLY A 225 -15.78 5.52 -3.46
N SER A 226 -15.28 4.30 -3.32
CA SER A 226 -15.53 3.22 -4.29
C SER A 226 -17.00 2.78 -4.31
N ALA A 227 -17.63 2.68 -3.13
CA ALA A 227 -19.06 2.40 -3.03
C ALA A 227 -19.92 3.51 -3.67
N LEU A 228 -19.61 4.77 -3.39
CA LEU A 228 -20.28 5.92 -3.99
C LEU A 228 -20.10 5.94 -5.52
N GLY A 229 -18.90 5.67 -6.01
CA GLY A 229 -18.62 5.58 -7.45
C GLY A 229 -19.47 4.52 -8.14
N GLY A 230 -19.56 3.32 -7.58
CA GLY A 230 -20.42 2.25 -8.10
C GLY A 230 -21.90 2.62 -8.11
N LEU A 231 -22.37 3.29 -7.05
CA LEU A 231 -23.74 3.80 -6.97
C LEU A 231 -24.02 4.87 -8.03
N MET A 232 -23.10 5.83 -8.24
CA MET A 232 -23.23 6.88 -9.24
C MET A 232 -23.31 6.29 -10.66
N VAL A 233 -22.43 5.35 -10.99
CA VAL A 233 -22.43 4.66 -12.29
C VAL A 233 -23.74 3.89 -12.49
N GLY A 234 -24.19 3.15 -11.48
CA GLY A 234 -25.46 2.41 -11.55
C GLY A 234 -26.68 3.31 -11.70
N ALA A 235 -26.74 4.41 -10.95
CA ALA A 235 -27.81 5.39 -11.05
C ALA A 235 -27.84 6.06 -12.43
N LEU A 236 -26.68 6.45 -12.97
CA LEU A 236 -26.59 7.02 -14.31
C LEU A 236 -27.04 6.00 -15.38
N ALA A 237 -26.62 4.74 -15.26
CA ALA A 237 -27.06 3.68 -16.18
C ALA A 237 -28.59 3.53 -16.18
N LEU A 238 -29.22 3.58 -15.01
CA LEU A 238 -30.67 3.51 -14.86
C LEU A 238 -31.37 4.69 -15.55
N VAL A 239 -30.92 5.92 -15.32
CA VAL A 239 -31.55 7.11 -15.92
C VAL A 239 -31.37 7.09 -17.44
N ILE A 240 -30.21 6.68 -17.96
CA ILE A 240 -30.01 6.53 -19.41
C ILE A 240 -30.95 5.45 -19.97
N ILE A 241 -31.08 4.30 -19.33
CA ILE A 241 -31.98 3.23 -19.82
C ILE A 241 -33.44 3.68 -19.84
N LEU A 242 -33.89 4.40 -18.81
CA LEU A 242 -35.23 4.98 -18.80
C LEU A 242 -35.42 5.98 -19.95
N ALA A 243 -34.42 6.80 -20.25
CA ALA A 243 -34.45 7.71 -21.40
C ALA A 243 -34.52 6.95 -22.73
N LEU A 244 -33.74 5.89 -22.91
CA LEU A 244 -33.73 5.07 -24.12
C LEU A 244 -35.03 4.28 -24.32
N GLN A 245 -35.73 3.94 -23.24
CA GLN A 245 -36.99 3.21 -23.31
C GLN A 245 -38.20 4.12 -23.62
N THR A 246 -38.01 5.44 -23.74
CA THR A 246 -39.07 6.37 -24.17
C THR A 246 -39.54 6.10 -25.60
N ASP A 247 -38.60 5.77 -26.50
CA ASP A 247 -38.90 5.23 -27.84
C ASP A 247 -37.88 4.13 -28.18
N MET A 248 -38.27 2.89 -27.89
CA MET A 248 -37.42 1.72 -28.05
C MET A 248 -36.99 1.47 -29.51
N SER A 249 -37.86 1.78 -30.47
CA SER A 249 -37.58 1.53 -31.88
C SER A 249 -36.58 2.54 -32.43
N PHE A 250 -36.70 3.81 -32.04
CA PHE A 250 -35.74 4.86 -32.37
C PHE A 250 -34.38 4.60 -31.73
N ALA A 251 -34.37 4.19 -30.46
CA ALA A 251 -33.13 3.85 -29.76
C ALA A 251 -32.39 2.69 -30.44
N ASP A 252 -33.09 1.67 -30.93
CA ASP A 252 -32.44 0.55 -31.62
C ASP A 252 -31.86 0.92 -32.99
N ALA A 253 -32.59 1.72 -33.76
CA ALA A 253 -32.19 2.18 -35.09
C ALA A 253 -30.97 3.13 -35.05
N SER A 254 -30.65 3.68 -33.89
CA SER A 254 -29.57 4.66 -33.72
C SER A 254 -28.24 4.01 -33.31
N ASP A 255 -27.16 4.39 -33.99
CA ASP A 255 -25.79 3.98 -33.61
C ASP A 255 -25.36 4.58 -32.27
N MET A 256 -25.76 5.82 -32.00
CA MET A 256 -25.50 6.56 -30.75
C MET A 256 -26.81 7.16 -30.22
N PRO A 257 -27.67 6.34 -29.58
CA PRO A 257 -29.05 6.71 -29.27
C PRO A 257 -29.20 8.01 -28.46
N MET A 258 -28.38 8.20 -27.42
CA MET A 258 -28.47 9.41 -26.59
C MET A 258 -28.09 10.68 -27.35
N LEU A 259 -27.15 10.60 -28.30
CA LEU A 259 -26.82 11.73 -29.17
C LEU A 259 -27.97 12.04 -30.14
N ALA A 260 -28.60 11.00 -30.69
CA ALA A 260 -29.74 11.14 -31.58
C ALA A 260 -30.92 11.83 -30.87
N TYR A 261 -31.24 11.41 -29.63
CA TYR A 261 -32.22 12.10 -28.80
C TYR A 261 -31.82 13.54 -28.47
N ALA A 262 -30.55 13.78 -28.14
CA ALA A 262 -30.05 15.14 -27.88
C ALA A 262 -30.26 16.08 -29.08
N GLN A 263 -30.11 15.56 -30.31
CA GLN A 263 -30.37 16.31 -31.54
C GLN A 263 -31.86 16.57 -31.77
N LEU A 264 -32.77 15.68 -31.33
CA LEU A 264 -34.22 15.90 -31.37
C LEU A 264 -34.67 17.01 -30.41
N ILE A 265 -34.01 17.16 -29.26
CA ILE A 265 -34.29 18.27 -28.32
C ILE A 265 -33.97 19.60 -28.99
N SER A 266 -32.74 19.77 -29.48
CA SER A 266 -32.33 20.92 -30.29
C SER A 266 -30.92 20.73 -30.88
N LYS A 267 -30.60 21.47 -31.95
CA LYS A 267 -29.24 21.45 -32.54
C LYS A 267 -28.12 21.79 -31.53
N PRO A 268 -28.24 22.83 -30.67
CA PRO A 268 -27.22 23.12 -29.67
C PRO A 268 -27.02 22.01 -28.64
N VAL A 269 -28.10 21.35 -28.19
CA VAL A 269 -28.02 20.23 -27.24
C VAL A 269 -27.30 19.04 -27.88
N GLY A 270 -27.60 18.71 -29.13
CA GLY A 270 -26.87 17.70 -29.90
C GLY A 270 -25.38 18.02 -30.06
N LEU A 271 -25.02 19.28 -30.32
CA LEU A 271 -23.62 19.71 -30.41
C LEU A 271 -22.88 19.50 -29.09
N ILE A 272 -23.46 19.98 -27.98
CA ILE A 272 -22.89 19.82 -26.63
C ILE A 272 -22.71 18.33 -26.31
N TYR A 273 -23.71 17.50 -26.61
CA TYR A 273 -23.65 16.07 -26.34
C TYR A 273 -22.58 15.36 -27.17
N SER A 274 -22.36 15.78 -28.43
CA SER A 274 -21.28 15.22 -29.25
C SER A 274 -19.87 15.51 -28.67
N ILE A 275 -19.66 16.70 -28.09
CA ILE A 275 -18.41 17.06 -27.42
C ILE A 275 -18.22 16.19 -26.18
N ILE A 276 -19.28 16.00 -25.39
CA ILE A 276 -19.29 15.15 -24.20
C ILE A 276 -18.92 13.71 -24.56
N LEU A 277 -19.47 13.16 -25.64
CA LEU A 277 -19.11 11.84 -26.13
C LEU A 277 -17.63 11.74 -26.51
N PHE A 278 -17.09 12.78 -27.16
CA PHE A 278 -15.65 12.82 -27.47
C PHE A 278 -14.78 12.83 -26.22
N VAL A 279 -15.18 13.58 -25.19
CA VAL A 279 -14.48 13.63 -23.91
C VAL A 279 -14.65 12.32 -23.11
N ALA A 280 -15.80 11.65 -23.22
CA ALA A 280 -16.03 10.32 -22.62
C ALA A 280 -15.15 9.25 -23.28
N ILE A 281 -15.00 9.27 -24.62
CA ILE A 281 -14.05 8.43 -25.36
C ILE A 281 -12.63 8.63 -24.82
N TYR A 282 -12.19 9.89 -24.72
CA TYR A 282 -10.89 10.25 -24.17
C TYR A 282 -10.69 9.74 -22.73
N SER A 283 -11.72 9.86 -21.88
CA SER A 283 -11.64 9.47 -20.47
C SER A 283 -11.51 7.97 -20.30
N ALA A 284 -12.32 7.18 -21.01
CA ALA A 284 -12.19 5.72 -21.02
C ALA A 284 -10.83 5.27 -21.56
N ALA A 285 -10.36 5.87 -22.66
CA ALA A 285 -9.04 5.58 -23.21
C ALA A 285 -7.92 5.87 -22.20
N THR A 286 -8.00 7.02 -21.52
CA THR A 286 -7.01 7.45 -20.53
C THR A 286 -6.98 6.52 -19.32
N SER A 287 -8.14 6.16 -18.76
CA SER A 287 -8.23 5.28 -17.59
C SER A 287 -7.64 3.90 -17.85
N ASN A 288 -8.05 3.27 -18.96
CA ASN A 288 -7.61 1.92 -19.32
C ASN A 288 -6.15 1.90 -19.73
N PHE A 289 -5.71 2.87 -20.54
CA PHE A 289 -4.31 2.95 -20.94
C PHE A 289 -3.39 3.27 -19.77
N TYR A 290 -3.82 4.13 -18.83
CA TYR A 290 -3.10 4.32 -17.57
C TYR A 290 -2.93 2.98 -16.84
N GLY A 291 -4.00 2.18 -16.72
CA GLY A 291 -3.93 0.83 -16.17
C GLY A 291 -2.86 -0.05 -16.84
N PHE A 292 -2.79 -0.07 -18.17
CA PHE A 292 -1.72 -0.75 -18.92
C PHE A 292 -0.32 -0.22 -18.55
N THR A 293 -0.15 1.10 -18.45
CA THR A 293 1.16 1.69 -18.14
C THR A 293 1.67 1.42 -16.73
N THR A 294 0.79 1.07 -15.78
CA THR A 294 1.22 0.66 -14.42
C THR A 294 2.09 -0.60 -14.42
N LYS A 295 2.05 -1.40 -15.49
CA LYS A 295 2.91 -2.59 -15.65
C LYS A 295 4.27 -2.30 -16.25
N ILE A 296 4.49 -1.10 -16.76
CA ILE A 296 5.77 -0.70 -17.33
C ILE A 296 6.66 -0.21 -16.18
N PRO A 297 7.83 -0.84 -15.93
CA PRO A 297 8.73 -0.40 -14.89
C PRO A 297 9.10 1.08 -15.03
N HIS A 298 9.20 1.78 -13.89
CA HIS A 298 9.69 3.15 -13.87
C HIS A 298 11.14 3.21 -14.37
N GLY A 299 11.45 4.21 -15.19
CA GLY A 299 12.79 4.38 -15.76
C GLY A 299 12.80 5.22 -17.03
N PRO A 300 13.99 5.52 -17.59
CA PRO A 300 14.15 6.42 -18.74
C PRO A 300 13.50 5.91 -20.02
N LYS A 301 13.17 4.61 -20.08
CA LYS A 301 12.50 3.99 -21.22
C LYS A 301 10.97 4.01 -21.12
N LYS A 302 10.37 4.29 -19.94
CA LYS A 302 8.92 4.22 -19.72
C LYS A 302 8.18 5.09 -20.74
N SER A 303 8.54 6.36 -20.87
CA SER A 303 7.87 7.29 -21.79
C SER A 303 7.94 6.83 -23.26
N LYS A 304 9.06 6.23 -23.68
CA LYS A 304 9.22 5.69 -25.04
C LYS A 304 8.29 4.50 -25.27
N ILE A 305 8.18 3.58 -24.30
CA ILE A 305 7.29 2.41 -24.40
C ILE A 305 5.83 2.87 -24.44
N VAL A 306 5.43 3.83 -23.61
CA VAL A 306 4.07 4.39 -23.60
C VAL A 306 3.72 5.01 -24.96
N ILE A 307 4.59 5.86 -25.51
CA ILE A 307 4.37 6.51 -26.81
C ILE A 307 4.28 5.46 -27.93
N LEU A 308 5.23 4.51 -27.98
CA LEU A 308 5.25 3.47 -29.02
C LEU A 308 4.00 2.58 -28.95
N SER A 309 3.56 2.24 -27.73
CA SER A 309 2.33 1.47 -27.53
C SER A 309 1.11 2.26 -28.03
N ALA A 310 1.01 3.55 -27.72
CA ALA A 310 -0.10 4.37 -28.22
C ALA A 310 -0.09 4.50 -29.76
N CYS A 311 1.07 4.65 -30.39
CA CYS A 311 1.20 4.64 -31.84
C CYS A 311 0.78 3.29 -32.46
N ALA A 312 1.16 2.18 -31.84
CA ALA A 312 0.73 0.85 -32.25
C ALA A 312 -0.79 0.69 -32.11
N ALA A 313 -1.36 1.14 -30.99
CA ALA A 313 -2.80 1.09 -30.76
C ALA A 313 -3.58 1.91 -31.81
N PHE A 314 -3.09 3.12 -32.12
CA PHE A 314 -3.63 3.96 -33.19
C PHE A 314 -3.59 3.24 -34.55
N GLY A 315 -2.44 2.67 -34.93
CA GLY A 315 -2.27 1.95 -36.19
C GLY A 315 -3.23 0.76 -36.32
N LEU A 316 -3.41 -0.01 -35.24
CA LEU A 316 -4.39 -1.09 -35.18
C LEU A 316 -5.85 -0.58 -35.23
N GLY A 317 -6.12 0.59 -34.66
CA GLY A 317 -7.45 1.23 -34.66
C GLY A 317 -7.94 1.60 -36.06
N LEU A 318 -7.02 1.79 -37.02
CA LEU A 318 -7.35 2.08 -38.42
C LEU A 318 -8.03 0.90 -39.14
N LEU A 319 -7.95 -0.33 -38.60
CA LEU A 319 -8.64 -1.51 -39.13
C LEU A 319 -10.18 -1.42 -39.06
N GLY A 320 -10.70 -0.39 -38.38
CA GLY A 320 -12.11 -0.03 -38.36
C GLY A 320 -12.85 -0.58 -37.14
N PHE A 321 -13.61 0.30 -36.49
CA PHE A 321 -14.34 0.05 -35.24
C PHE A 321 -15.21 -1.23 -35.27
N LYS A 322 -15.96 -1.44 -36.37
CA LYS A 322 -16.88 -2.59 -36.52
C LYS A 322 -16.18 -3.95 -36.44
N ASN A 323 -14.98 -4.08 -37.01
CA ASN A 323 -14.21 -5.33 -37.02
C ASN A 323 -13.60 -5.64 -35.65
N ILE A 324 -13.20 -4.60 -34.90
CA ILE A 324 -12.53 -4.74 -33.62
C ILE A 324 -13.54 -5.12 -32.52
N VAL A 325 -14.69 -4.43 -32.52
CA VAL A 325 -15.76 -4.58 -31.52
C VAL A 325 -16.40 -5.98 -31.53
N ALA A 326 -16.62 -6.56 -32.71
CA ALA A 326 -17.33 -7.83 -32.85
C ALA A 326 -16.60 -9.03 -32.21
N TYR A 327 -15.26 -9.06 -32.25
CA TYR A 327 -14.47 -10.16 -31.68
C TYR A 327 -14.03 -9.89 -30.23
N MET A 328 -13.78 -8.62 -29.87
CA MET A 328 -13.26 -8.29 -28.55
C MET A 328 -14.30 -8.43 -27.43
N PHE A 329 -15.52 -7.88 -27.60
CA PHE A 329 -16.50 -7.86 -26.51
C PHE A 329 -17.02 -9.24 -26.13
N SER A 330 -17.09 -10.17 -27.08
CA SER A 330 -17.44 -11.56 -26.79
C SER A 330 -16.35 -12.26 -25.97
N ALA A 331 -15.07 -12.02 -26.25
CA ALA A 331 -13.97 -12.59 -25.48
C ALA A 331 -13.88 -11.99 -24.06
N GLU A 332 -14.01 -10.66 -23.95
CA GLU A 332 -13.93 -9.93 -22.69
C GLU A 332 -15.05 -10.29 -21.71
N GLY A 333 -16.29 -10.48 -22.21
CA GLY A 333 -17.45 -10.79 -21.38
C GLY A 333 -17.34 -12.13 -20.66
N TYR A 334 -16.95 -13.22 -21.35
CA TYR A 334 -16.84 -14.54 -20.72
C TYR A 334 -15.59 -14.67 -19.85
N LEU A 335 -14.45 -14.10 -20.28
CA LEU A 335 -13.22 -14.13 -19.50
C LEU A 335 -13.31 -13.28 -18.23
N GLY A 336 -14.10 -12.20 -18.25
CA GLY A 336 -14.38 -11.42 -17.05
C GLY A 336 -15.03 -12.23 -15.91
N PHE A 337 -15.74 -13.34 -16.19
CA PHE A 337 -16.32 -14.18 -15.14
C PHE A 337 -15.25 -14.86 -14.31
N VAL A 338 -14.17 -15.28 -14.98
CA VAL A 338 -12.99 -15.83 -14.30
C VAL A 338 -12.36 -14.74 -13.44
N ILE A 339 -12.25 -13.50 -13.93
CA ILE A 339 -11.71 -12.38 -13.17
C ILE A 339 -12.56 -12.05 -11.95
N ILE A 340 -13.90 -12.02 -12.07
CA ILE A 340 -14.83 -11.85 -10.94
C ILE A 340 -14.61 -12.95 -9.90
N ALA A 341 -14.58 -14.21 -10.31
CA ALA A 341 -14.41 -15.34 -9.40
C ALA A 341 -13.07 -15.28 -8.64
N LEU A 342 -11.99 -14.94 -9.34
CA LEU A 342 -10.66 -14.77 -8.74
C LEU A 342 -10.63 -13.59 -7.76
N LEU A 343 -11.22 -12.45 -8.14
CA LEU A 343 -11.31 -11.28 -7.28
C LEU A 343 -12.08 -11.59 -5.98
N ILE A 344 -13.23 -12.27 -6.07
CA ILE A 344 -14.02 -12.69 -4.90
C ILE A 344 -13.22 -13.66 -4.03
N ALA A 345 -12.55 -14.65 -4.62
CA ALA A 345 -11.70 -15.58 -3.88
C ALA A 345 -10.57 -14.86 -3.15
N ASN A 346 -9.89 -13.92 -3.82
CA ASN A 346 -8.81 -13.13 -3.22
C ASN A 346 -9.32 -12.19 -2.12
N PHE A 347 -10.53 -11.63 -2.29
CA PHE A 347 -11.19 -10.85 -1.24
C PHE A 347 -11.43 -11.70 0.01
N ILE A 348 -11.96 -12.91 -0.15
CA ILE A 348 -12.21 -13.84 0.97
C ILE A 348 -10.90 -14.24 1.66
N CYS A 349 -9.85 -14.57 0.90
CA CYS A 349 -8.51 -14.86 1.45
C CYS A 349 -7.99 -13.67 2.25
N THR A 350 -7.93 -12.49 1.64
CA THR A 350 -7.43 -11.26 2.28
C THR A 350 -8.23 -10.91 3.54
N TYR A 351 -9.56 -11.07 3.50
CA TYR A 351 -10.43 -10.80 4.64
C TYR A 351 -10.19 -11.80 5.78
N LYS A 352 -10.05 -13.10 5.47
CA LYS A 352 -9.73 -14.14 6.46
C LYS A 352 -8.35 -13.92 7.08
N GLU A 353 -7.33 -13.63 6.28
CA GLU A 353 -5.98 -13.32 6.73
C GLU A 353 -5.98 -12.13 7.70
N LYS A 354 -6.58 -11.00 7.31
CA LYS A 354 -6.63 -9.80 8.17
C LYS A 354 -7.47 -10.02 9.43
N ARG A 355 -8.55 -10.80 9.35
CA ARG A 355 -9.34 -11.17 10.53
C ARG A 355 -8.56 -12.08 11.48
N GLY A 356 -7.83 -13.07 10.94
CA GLY A 356 -6.95 -13.96 11.70
C GLY A 356 -5.82 -13.18 12.39
N ALA A 357 -5.12 -12.34 11.65
CA ALA A 357 -4.08 -11.46 12.19
C ALA A 357 -4.60 -10.55 13.31
N LYS A 358 -5.80 -9.96 13.13
CA LYS A 358 -6.44 -9.13 14.17
C LYS A 358 -6.80 -9.95 15.41
N ALA A 359 -7.38 -11.14 15.25
CA ALA A 359 -7.72 -12.02 16.37
C ALA A 359 -6.46 -12.46 17.13
N MET A 360 -5.40 -12.82 16.39
CA MET A 360 -4.09 -13.15 16.94
C MET A 360 -3.54 -11.99 17.77
N GLN A 361 -3.51 -10.77 17.20
CA GLN A 361 -3.06 -9.56 17.91
C GLN A 361 -3.92 -9.24 19.15
N GLN A 362 -5.22 -9.54 19.13
CA GLN A 362 -6.11 -9.34 20.28
C GLN A 362 -5.88 -10.38 21.39
N SER A 363 -5.43 -11.58 21.04
CA SER A 363 -5.09 -12.63 22.01
C SER A 363 -3.72 -12.46 22.67
N MET A 364 -2.87 -11.60 22.09
CA MET A 364 -1.56 -11.24 22.65
C MET A 364 -1.71 -10.32 23.86
N LYS A 365 -0.87 -10.55 24.87
CA LYS A 365 -0.73 -9.65 26.02
C LYS A 365 0.21 -8.52 25.66
N ARG A 366 -0.22 -7.28 25.88
CA ARG A 366 0.61 -6.10 25.70
C ARG A 366 0.79 -5.41 27.05
N GLY A 367 2.03 -5.14 27.43
CA GLY A 367 2.31 -4.14 28.46
C GLY A 367 1.85 -2.75 28.00
N LYS A 368 1.78 -1.80 28.95
CA LYS A 368 1.40 -0.42 28.67
C LYS A 368 2.33 0.17 27.60
N GLU A 369 1.78 0.63 26.47
CA GLU A 369 2.61 1.27 25.44
C GLU A 369 3.17 2.60 25.96
N SER A 370 4.44 2.85 25.66
CA SER A 370 5.12 4.07 26.07
C SER A 370 4.67 5.25 25.21
N SER A 371 4.15 6.31 25.84
CA SER A 371 3.83 7.57 25.16
C SER A 371 5.07 8.34 24.69
N TYR A 372 6.26 7.85 25.02
CA TYR A 372 7.54 8.46 24.64
C TYR A 372 7.86 8.32 23.14
N PHE A 373 7.23 7.36 22.45
CA PHE A 373 7.40 7.16 21.02
C PHE A 373 6.14 7.61 20.27
N ALA A 374 6.30 8.49 19.29
CA ALA A 374 5.21 9.03 18.49
C ALA A 374 5.25 8.50 17.05
N ASP A 375 4.06 8.17 16.52
CA ASP A 375 3.85 7.88 15.11
C ASP A 375 4.06 9.14 14.25
N PHE A 376 4.46 8.96 13.01
CA PHE A 376 4.42 10.03 12.01
C PHE A 376 2.98 10.20 11.52
N PRO A 377 2.56 11.42 11.14
CA PRO A 377 1.23 11.62 10.57
C PRO A 377 0.96 10.67 9.40
N GLY A 378 -0.06 9.80 9.55
CA GLY A 378 -0.44 8.84 8.51
C GLY A 378 0.37 7.55 8.42
N HIS A 379 1.34 7.33 9.32
CA HIS A 379 2.22 6.16 9.32
C HIS A 379 2.32 5.55 10.74
N SER A 380 1.92 4.29 10.91
CA SER A 380 2.10 3.62 12.20
C SER A 380 3.48 2.99 12.28
N ARG A 381 4.20 3.24 13.38
CA ARG A 381 5.48 2.56 13.67
C ARG A 381 5.32 1.04 13.87
N PHE A 382 4.10 0.54 13.92
CA PHE A 382 3.80 -0.89 14.05
C PHE A 382 3.35 -1.56 12.74
N ASP A 383 3.49 -0.88 11.60
CA ASP A 383 3.19 -1.43 10.28
C ASP A 383 4.32 -2.34 9.76
N TYR A 384 4.67 -3.37 10.53
CA TYR A 384 5.71 -4.35 10.18
C TYR A 384 5.37 -5.13 8.90
N PRO A 385 6.39 -5.54 8.12
CA PRO A 385 6.20 -6.53 7.05
C PRO A 385 5.47 -7.78 7.56
N GLU A 386 4.64 -8.40 6.73
CA GLU A 386 3.73 -9.49 7.15
C GLU A 386 4.44 -10.67 7.83
N PHE A 387 5.69 -10.96 7.43
CA PHE A 387 6.49 -12.04 7.99
C PHE A 387 7.19 -11.67 9.31
N ILE A 388 7.06 -10.43 9.79
CA ILE A 388 7.61 -9.94 11.06
C ILE A 388 6.45 -9.63 12.00
N ILE A 389 6.34 -10.43 13.06
CA ILE A 389 5.25 -10.33 14.03
C ILE A 389 5.81 -9.76 15.32
N ARG A 390 5.27 -8.61 15.74
CA ARG A 390 5.63 -7.99 17.01
C ARG A 390 5.08 -8.82 18.18
N VAL A 391 5.97 -9.53 18.89
CA VAL A 391 5.64 -10.38 20.04
C VAL A 391 6.02 -9.75 21.38
N THR A 392 6.51 -8.51 21.35
CA THR A 392 6.94 -7.70 22.49
C THR A 392 5.99 -7.79 23.69
N GLY A 393 6.53 -8.23 24.84
CA GLY A 393 5.77 -8.44 26.06
C GLY A 393 5.39 -7.15 26.81
N GLY A 394 6.15 -6.07 26.64
CA GLY A 394 5.89 -4.80 27.32
C GLY A 394 6.79 -3.65 26.89
N ALA A 395 6.79 -2.57 27.67
CA ALA A 395 7.50 -1.34 27.35
C ALA A 395 9.03 -1.47 27.49
N GLY A 396 9.76 -0.54 26.88
CA GLY A 396 11.18 -0.35 27.11
C GLY A 396 12.11 -1.31 26.37
N GLY A 397 11.57 -2.27 25.62
CA GLY A 397 12.32 -3.13 24.71
C GLY A 397 11.45 -3.55 23.53
N GLU A 398 12.06 -4.21 22.54
CA GLU A 398 11.36 -4.69 21.34
C GLU A 398 11.74 -6.15 21.07
N ALA A 399 10.75 -6.98 20.75
CA ALA A 399 10.92 -8.39 20.42
C ALA A 399 10.08 -8.74 19.19
N LEU A 400 10.76 -9.16 18.11
CA LEU A 400 10.12 -9.39 16.81
C LEU A 400 10.34 -10.83 16.37
N LEU A 401 9.25 -11.54 16.11
CA LEU A 401 9.29 -12.90 15.57
C LEU A 401 9.30 -12.85 14.04
N ILE A 402 10.38 -13.32 13.44
CA ILE A 402 10.61 -13.40 11.99
C ILE A 402 10.21 -14.82 11.53
N MET A 403 9.27 -14.87 10.60
CA MET A 403 8.73 -16.10 10.02
C MET A 403 9.41 -16.41 8.69
N GLY A 404 10.17 -17.50 8.61
CA GLY A 404 10.59 -18.12 7.36
C GLY A 404 9.74 -19.35 7.03
N SER A 405 9.83 -19.83 5.79
CA SER A 405 9.09 -21.02 5.34
C SER A 405 9.51 -22.30 6.07
N GLU A 406 10.73 -22.39 6.59
CA GLU A 406 11.26 -23.57 7.28
C GLU A 406 11.57 -23.31 8.75
N LYS A 407 12.19 -22.16 9.07
CA LYS A 407 12.58 -21.81 10.45
C LYS A 407 12.03 -20.45 10.89
N THR A 408 12.02 -20.22 12.19
CA THR A 408 11.65 -18.93 12.80
C THR A 408 12.82 -18.35 13.59
N ALA A 409 12.86 -17.02 13.70
CA ALA A 409 13.89 -16.33 14.47
C ALA A 409 13.28 -15.20 15.31
N LEU A 410 13.63 -15.15 16.59
CA LEU A 410 13.26 -14.06 17.49
C LEU A 410 14.37 -13.02 17.53
N TYR A 411 14.14 -11.83 16.98
CA TYR A 411 15.00 -10.68 17.18
C TYR A 411 14.74 -10.07 18.55
N ASP A 412 15.77 -10.11 19.41
CA ASP A 412 15.74 -9.68 20.81
C ASP A 412 14.59 -10.29 21.64
N THR A 413 14.69 -10.13 22.96
CA THR A 413 13.72 -10.68 23.93
C THR A 413 13.11 -9.60 24.84
N GLY A 414 13.56 -8.35 24.73
CA GLY A 414 13.10 -7.29 25.61
C GLY A 414 13.52 -7.48 27.07
N MET A 415 12.77 -6.83 27.98
CA MET A 415 13.04 -6.86 29.42
C MET A 415 12.53 -8.13 30.11
N ALA A 416 13.30 -8.61 31.08
CA ALA A 416 12.98 -9.78 31.90
C ALA A 416 11.62 -9.70 32.62
N CYS A 417 11.22 -8.51 33.10
CA CYS A 417 9.97 -8.31 33.83
C CYS A 417 8.71 -8.52 32.97
N PHE A 418 8.83 -8.52 31.64
CA PHE A 418 7.74 -8.81 30.70
C PHE A 418 7.83 -10.21 30.07
N SER A 419 8.67 -11.09 30.63
CA SER A 419 8.92 -12.44 30.11
C SER A 419 7.63 -13.26 29.93
N ASP A 420 6.73 -13.30 30.91
CA ASP A 420 5.47 -14.05 30.81
C ASP A 420 4.60 -13.61 29.62
N ASN A 421 4.54 -12.30 29.35
CA ASN A 421 3.80 -11.76 28.20
C ASN A 421 4.49 -12.13 26.89
N LEU A 422 5.83 -12.02 26.82
CA LEU A 422 6.59 -12.43 25.65
C LEU A 422 6.36 -13.91 25.33
N ILE A 423 6.48 -14.79 26.33
CA ILE A 423 6.28 -16.24 26.15
C ILE A 423 4.86 -16.52 25.67
N HIS A 424 3.84 -15.92 26.30
CA HIS A 424 2.45 -16.04 25.87
C HIS A 424 2.26 -15.59 24.41
N ASN A 425 2.85 -14.45 24.03
CA ASN A 425 2.74 -13.91 22.66
C ASN A 425 3.43 -14.82 21.64
N LEU A 426 4.60 -15.35 21.96
CA LEU A 426 5.30 -16.34 21.14
C LEU A 426 4.45 -17.61 20.98
N GLU A 427 3.87 -18.13 22.06
CA GLU A 427 3.00 -19.32 22.00
C GLU A 427 1.76 -19.08 21.14
N VAL A 428 1.11 -17.92 21.27
CA VAL A 428 -0.04 -17.55 20.44
C VAL A 428 0.30 -17.67 18.94
N VAL A 429 1.43 -17.09 18.52
CA VAL A 429 1.83 -17.10 17.10
C VAL A 429 2.28 -18.48 16.67
N LEU A 430 3.20 -19.09 17.42
CA LEU A 430 3.84 -20.35 17.05
C LEU A 430 2.83 -21.50 17.03
N ASN A 431 1.89 -21.56 17.98
CA ASN A 431 0.85 -22.59 18.02
C ASN A 431 -0.14 -22.42 16.87
N GLN A 432 -0.52 -21.18 16.54
CA GLN A 432 -1.43 -20.91 15.43
C GLN A 432 -0.82 -21.35 14.08
N GLU A 433 0.49 -21.17 13.91
CA GLU A 433 1.21 -21.53 12.69
C GLU A 433 1.75 -22.98 12.71
N GLY A 434 1.61 -23.70 13.82
CA GLY A 434 2.16 -25.06 13.99
C GLY A 434 3.70 -25.10 13.90
N ARG A 435 4.38 -24.06 14.42
CA ARG A 435 5.84 -23.88 14.34
C ARG A 435 6.49 -23.92 15.73
N THR A 436 7.81 -24.03 15.75
CA THR A 436 8.65 -23.86 16.96
C THR A 436 9.55 -22.64 16.80
N LEU A 437 10.27 -22.28 17.87
CA LEU A 437 11.28 -21.23 17.86
C LEU A 437 12.68 -21.81 17.63
N ASP A 438 13.33 -21.46 16.52
CA ASP A 438 14.63 -22.04 16.13
C ASP A 438 15.81 -21.18 16.56
N TYR A 439 15.71 -19.85 16.39
CA TYR A 439 16.80 -18.92 16.66
C TYR A 439 16.38 -17.77 17.59
N VAL A 440 17.32 -17.29 18.39
CA VAL A 440 17.30 -15.91 18.92
C VAL A 440 18.43 -15.14 18.25
N LEU A 441 18.14 -13.96 17.73
CA LEU A 441 19.09 -13.02 17.14
C LEU A 441 19.28 -11.87 18.12
N ALA A 442 20.42 -11.86 18.83
CA ALA A 442 20.70 -10.79 19.79
C ALA A 442 21.27 -9.56 19.08
N SER A 443 20.64 -8.40 19.26
CA SER A 443 21.22 -7.13 18.81
C SER A 443 22.46 -6.79 19.64
N HIS A 444 22.36 -6.86 20.97
CA HIS A 444 23.45 -6.72 21.92
C HIS A 444 22.99 -7.16 23.33
N THR A 445 23.90 -7.13 24.31
CA THR A 445 23.69 -7.77 25.63
C THR A 445 23.05 -6.87 26.69
N HIS A 446 22.39 -5.77 26.34
CA HIS A 446 21.71 -4.97 27.36
C HIS A 446 20.43 -5.62 27.87
N TYR A 447 20.10 -5.31 29.13
CA TYR A 447 19.01 -5.94 29.89
C TYR A 447 17.63 -5.71 29.27
N ASP A 448 17.46 -4.62 28.52
CA ASP A 448 16.25 -4.21 27.82
C ASP A 448 16.13 -4.81 26.41
N HIS A 449 17.17 -5.48 25.93
CA HIS A 449 17.18 -6.23 24.67
C HIS A 449 17.16 -7.75 24.91
N ILE A 450 17.95 -8.24 25.86
CA ILE A 450 18.19 -9.68 26.08
C ILE A 450 17.80 -10.14 27.49
N GLY A 451 17.15 -9.30 28.28
CA GLY A 451 16.77 -9.63 29.66
C GLY A 451 15.84 -10.84 29.79
N ALA A 452 14.91 -11.05 28.86
CA ALA A 452 13.98 -12.20 28.91
C ALA A 452 14.55 -13.49 28.31
N LEU A 453 15.79 -13.50 27.80
CA LEU A 453 16.41 -14.66 27.19
C LEU A 453 16.41 -15.94 28.06
N PRO A 454 16.71 -15.88 29.38
CA PRO A 454 16.64 -17.07 30.25
C PRO A 454 15.29 -17.78 30.23
N TYR A 455 14.20 -17.02 30.12
CA TYR A 455 12.82 -17.54 30.14
C TYR A 455 12.48 -18.16 28.79
N VAL A 456 12.92 -17.53 27.69
CA VAL A 456 12.81 -18.09 26.33
C VAL A 456 13.56 -19.42 26.24
N ILE A 457 14.79 -19.48 26.75
CA ILE A 457 15.60 -20.71 26.78
C ILE A 457 14.91 -21.81 27.60
N ARG A 458 14.34 -21.49 28.76
CA ARG A 458 13.61 -22.49 29.57
C ARG A 458 12.40 -23.07 28.82
N LYS A 459 11.71 -22.25 28.02
CA LYS A 459 10.55 -22.68 27.24
C LYS A 459 10.93 -23.45 25.98
N TRP A 460 11.97 -23.01 25.27
CA TRP A 460 12.53 -23.65 24.07
C TRP A 460 13.99 -24.06 24.31
N PRO A 461 14.25 -25.20 24.97
CA PRO A 461 15.60 -25.58 25.38
C PRO A 461 16.58 -25.81 24.22
N ASN A 462 16.05 -26.22 23.06
CA ASN A 462 16.82 -26.50 21.83
C ASN A 462 17.08 -25.26 20.97
N ILE A 463 16.67 -24.07 21.41
CA ILE A 463 16.87 -22.83 20.67
C ILE A 463 18.36 -22.51 20.51
N ILE A 464 18.73 -21.98 19.34
CA ILE A 464 20.10 -21.54 19.06
C ILE A 464 20.18 -20.02 19.24
N VAL A 465 20.88 -19.58 20.29
CA VAL A 465 21.11 -18.15 20.53
C VAL A 465 22.29 -17.66 19.70
N CYS A 466 22.03 -16.74 18.78
CA CYS A 466 23.02 -16.12 17.92
C CYS A 466 23.44 -14.76 18.48
N GLY A 467 24.74 -14.50 18.52
CA GLY A 467 25.32 -13.22 18.90
C GLY A 467 26.80 -13.20 18.58
N ASN A 468 27.46 -12.04 18.68
CA ASN A 468 28.88 -11.97 18.35
C ASN A 468 29.77 -12.51 19.49
N GLU A 469 31.07 -12.56 19.25
CA GLU A 469 32.04 -13.11 20.20
C GLU A 469 32.06 -12.34 21.53
N LYS A 470 31.90 -11.01 21.46
CA LYS A 470 31.86 -10.15 22.65
C LYS A 470 30.64 -10.48 23.52
N ALA A 471 29.47 -10.69 22.93
CA ALA A 471 28.27 -11.09 23.68
C ALA A 471 28.50 -12.39 24.46
N GLY A 472 29.14 -13.39 23.84
CA GLY A 472 29.52 -14.63 24.50
C GLY A 472 30.48 -14.45 25.69
N ARG A 473 31.39 -13.47 25.63
CA ARG A 473 32.24 -13.10 26.77
C ARG A 473 31.46 -12.39 27.88
N VAL A 474 30.51 -11.52 27.53
CA VAL A 474 29.67 -10.79 28.50
C VAL A 474 28.87 -11.77 29.37
N PHE A 475 28.26 -12.80 28.76
CA PHE A 475 27.49 -13.80 29.52
C PHE A 475 28.35 -14.75 30.38
N LYS A 476 29.67 -14.69 30.28
CA LYS A 476 30.59 -15.38 31.21
C LYS A 476 31.07 -14.48 32.36
N SER A 477 30.79 -13.17 32.31
CA SER A 477 31.21 -12.20 33.31
C SER A 477 30.19 -12.07 34.44
N ARG A 478 30.59 -12.47 35.66
CA ARG A 478 29.74 -12.35 36.86
C ARG A 478 29.29 -10.91 37.10
N THR A 479 30.17 -9.93 36.93
CA THR A 479 29.84 -8.51 37.13
C THR A 479 28.83 -7.99 36.10
N ALA A 480 28.92 -8.43 34.85
CA ALA A 480 27.98 -8.03 33.81
C ALA A 480 26.58 -8.62 34.04
N LEU A 481 26.52 -9.92 34.39
CA LEU A 481 25.28 -10.60 34.76
C LEU A 481 24.62 -9.94 35.99
N GLU A 482 25.41 -9.60 37.00
CA GLU A 482 24.93 -8.91 38.19
C GLU A 482 24.37 -7.51 37.89
N THR A 483 25.01 -6.79 36.96
CA THR A 483 24.54 -5.48 36.49
C THR A 483 23.21 -5.61 35.75
N MET A 484 23.10 -6.59 34.83
CA MET A 484 21.84 -6.88 34.12
C MET A 484 20.72 -7.23 35.08
N ARG A 485 20.98 -8.09 36.08
CA ARG A 485 20.01 -8.45 37.12
C ARG A 485 19.54 -7.22 37.90
N THR A 486 20.46 -6.37 38.34
CA THR A 486 20.14 -5.14 39.08
C THR A 486 19.30 -4.17 38.24
N LEU A 487 19.64 -3.97 36.96
CA LEU A 487 18.85 -3.13 36.06
C LEU A 487 17.47 -3.72 35.79
N GLY A 488 17.37 -5.04 35.62
CA GLY A 488 16.10 -5.75 35.48
C GLY A 488 15.20 -5.60 36.71
N GLU A 489 15.75 -5.69 37.92
CA GLU A 489 15.02 -5.44 39.17
C GLU A 489 14.55 -3.99 39.31
N ASN A 490 15.35 -3.02 38.83
CA ASN A 490 14.92 -1.63 38.79
C ASN A 490 13.77 -1.42 37.79
N ALA A 491 13.86 -2.01 36.60
CA ALA A 491 12.79 -1.95 35.60
C ALA A 491 11.51 -2.61 36.13
N LYS A 492 11.63 -3.78 36.77
CA LYS A 492 10.53 -4.47 37.47
C LYS A 492 9.79 -3.53 38.42
N LYS A 493 10.52 -2.79 39.28
CA LYS A 493 9.96 -1.78 40.18
C LYS A 493 9.34 -0.60 39.45
N THR A 494 10.03 -0.05 38.43
CA THR A 494 9.54 1.10 37.65
C THR A 494 8.21 0.81 36.96
N TYR A 495 8.03 -0.40 36.46
CA TYR A 495 6.78 -0.81 35.80
C TYR A 495 5.75 -1.42 36.76
N GLY A 496 6.03 -1.50 38.07
CA GLY A 496 5.11 -2.02 39.08
C GLY A 496 4.75 -3.50 38.88
N ILE A 497 5.72 -4.33 38.51
CA ILE A 497 5.52 -5.76 38.26
C ILE A 497 6.12 -6.53 39.42
N ASP A 498 5.33 -7.31 40.17
CA ASP A 498 5.85 -7.99 41.36
C ASP A 498 6.06 -9.50 41.15
N ASN A 499 5.36 -10.09 40.18
CA ASN A 499 5.18 -11.54 40.05
C ASN A 499 6.29 -12.28 39.26
N VAL A 500 7.36 -11.59 38.86
CA VAL A 500 8.44 -12.18 38.05
C VAL A 500 9.76 -12.08 38.82
N GLU A 501 10.41 -13.21 39.10
CA GLU A 501 11.78 -13.22 39.62
C GLU A 501 12.76 -12.89 38.49
N ILE A 502 13.65 -11.91 38.66
CA ILE A 502 14.65 -11.54 37.65
C ILE A 502 15.87 -12.45 37.76
N THR A 503 16.13 -13.24 36.73
CA THR A 503 17.30 -14.13 36.67
C THR A 503 18.12 -13.87 35.41
N THR A 504 19.43 -14.14 35.51
CA THR A 504 20.36 -14.17 34.38
C THR A 504 20.90 -15.59 34.13
N ASP A 505 20.41 -16.57 34.89
CA ASP A 505 20.87 -17.94 34.82
C ASP A 505 20.46 -18.57 33.48
N GLY A 506 21.44 -19.19 32.81
CA GLY A 506 21.25 -19.80 31.51
C GLY A 506 21.45 -18.85 30.32
N MET A 507 21.74 -17.56 30.53
CA MET A 507 22.18 -16.68 29.44
C MET A 507 23.42 -17.26 28.75
N ARG A 508 23.36 -17.39 27.42
CA ARG A 508 24.42 -17.98 26.61
C ARG A 508 24.35 -17.48 25.17
N ILE A 509 25.44 -17.67 24.43
CA ILE A 509 25.49 -17.62 22.96
C ILE A 509 25.88 -19.01 22.48
N ASP A 510 25.04 -19.62 21.65
CA ASP A 510 25.26 -20.95 21.08
C ASP A 510 25.98 -20.87 19.73
N ARG A 511 25.65 -19.85 18.91
CA ARG A 511 26.29 -19.57 17.63
C ARG A 511 26.94 -18.20 17.65
N ILE A 512 28.27 -18.18 17.57
CA ILE A 512 29.05 -16.95 17.39
C ILE A 512 28.96 -16.56 15.92
N VAL A 513 28.27 -15.46 15.62
CA VAL A 513 28.09 -14.95 14.26
C VAL A 513 29.08 -13.83 13.93
N LYS A 514 29.44 -13.72 12.65
CA LYS A 514 30.35 -12.69 12.12
C LYS A 514 29.67 -11.77 11.13
N ASP A 515 30.31 -10.63 10.85
CA ASP A 515 29.89 -9.70 9.81
C ASP A 515 29.71 -10.40 8.44
N GLY A 516 28.58 -10.17 7.79
CA GLY A 516 28.19 -10.78 6.51
C GLY A 516 27.69 -12.22 6.59
N GLU A 517 27.69 -12.85 7.76
CA GLU A 517 27.22 -14.23 7.92
C GLU A 517 25.72 -14.34 7.68
N GLN A 518 25.31 -15.43 7.01
CA GLN A 518 23.92 -15.69 6.65
C GLN A 518 23.28 -16.77 7.54
N ILE A 519 22.05 -16.51 7.96
CA ILE A 519 21.20 -17.40 8.75
C ILE A 519 19.94 -17.68 7.90
N PRO A 520 19.88 -18.84 7.22
CA PRO A 520 18.73 -19.17 6.37
C PRO A 520 17.53 -19.60 7.21
N LEU A 521 16.36 -19.10 6.84
CA LEU A 521 15.06 -19.45 7.43
C LEU A 521 14.13 -20.21 6.46
N GLY A 522 14.66 -20.61 5.30
CA GLY A 522 13.92 -21.21 4.19
C GLY A 522 13.86 -20.24 3.00
N ASP A 523 12.68 -19.69 2.73
CA ASP A 523 12.43 -18.66 1.71
C ASP A 523 13.06 -17.28 2.00
N ARG A 524 13.56 -17.08 3.23
CA ARG A 524 14.23 -15.86 3.68
C ARG A 524 15.60 -16.15 4.25
N THR A 525 16.49 -15.16 4.15
CA THR A 525 17.82 -15.21 4.74
C THR A 525 18.08 -13.96 5.55
N VAL A 526 18.53 -14.13 6.80
CA VAL A 526 18.99 -13.04 7.65
C VAL A 526 20.50 -12.92 7.54
N THR A 527 20.99 -11.75 7.14
CA THR A 527 22.42 -11.41 7.06
C THR A 527 22.82 -10.57 8.26
N VAL A 528 23.90 -10.97 8.94
CA VAL A 528 24.43 -10.28 10.12
C VAL A 528 25.30 -9.11 9.69
N ILE A 529 25.11 -7.94 10.30
CA ILE A 529 25.89 -6.73 10.04
C ILE A 529 26.49 -6.21 11.36
N GLU A 530 27.80 -6.33 11.53
CA GLU A 530 28.47 -5.74 12.70
C GLU A 530 28.33 -4.22 12.67
N SER A 531 27.79 -3.66 13.77
CA SER A 531 27.41 -2.26 13.87
C SER A 531 27.82 -1.71 15.25
N LYS A 532 29.13 -1.59 15.47
CA LYS A 532 29.72 -1.12 16.75
C LYS A 532 29.44 0.36 17.02
N GLY A 533 29.60 0.77 18.27
CA GLY A 533 29.49 2.17 18.69
C GLY A 533 28.77 2.30 20.03
N HIS A 534 27.55 1.78 20.12
CA HIS A 534 26.84 1.66 21.40
C HIS A 534 27.51 0.62 22.29
N THR A 535 27.74 -0.59 21.77
CA THR A 535 28.55 -1.62 22.42
C THR A 535 29.44 -2.34 21.39
N ASP A 536 30.49 -3.00 21.87
CA ASP A 536 31.33 -3.91 21.07
C ASP A 536 30.55 -5.15 20.56
N CYS A 537 29.39 -5.45 21.17
CA CYS A 537 28.54 -6.58 20.80
C CYS A 537 27.37 -6.22 19.87
N SER A 538 27.26 -4.96 19.44
CA SER A 538 26.13 -4.49 18.64
C SER A 538 26.11 -5.08 17.23
N LEU A 539 24.97 -5.66 16.86
CA LEU A 539 24.64 -6.25 15.57
C LEU A 539 23.36 -5.64 15.01
N ALA A 540 23.37 -5.35 13.72
CA ALA A 540 22.18 -5.12 12.90
C ALA A 540 21.91 -6.36 12.03
N TYR A 541 20.69 -6.47 11.50
CA TYR A 541 20.25 -7.63 10.71
C TYR A 541 19.55 -7.20 9.43
N TYR A 542 19.95 -7.79 8.31
CA TYR A 542 19.40 -7.49 6.99
C TYR A 542 18.72 -8.72 6.38
N ILE A 543 17.43 -8.61 6.07
CA ILE A 543 16.57 -9.74 5.68
C ILE A 543 16.23 -9.66 4.20
N LEU A 544 16.51 -10.75 3.47
CA LEU A 544 16.21 -10.93 2.06
C LEU A 544 15.11 -11.99 1.85
N PRO A 545 14.32 -11.91 0.77
CA PRO A 545 14.44 -10.97 -0.36
C PRO A 545 13.74 -9.61 -0.19
N GLU A 546 12.99 -9.40 0.89
CA GLU A 546 12.18 -8.17 1.09
C GLU A 546 13.01 -6.91 1.43
N LYS A 547 14.33 -7.05 1.59
CA LYS A 547 15.28 -5.98 1.88
C LYS A 547 14.89 -5.18 3.13
N VAL A 548 14.66 -5.89 4.24
CA VAL A 548 14.33 -5.28 5.54
C VAL A 548 15.60 -5.15 6.36
N LEU A 549 15.93 -3.93 6.78
CA LEU A 549 17.04 -3.65 7.67
C LEU A 549 16.51 -3.41 9.09
N ILE A 550 16.87 -4.28 10.04
CA ILE A 550 16.71 -4.02 11.47
C ILE A 550 18.03 -3.43 11.97
N SER A 551 18.03 -2.14 12.29
CA SER A 551 19.21 -1.44 12.80
C SER A 551 19.50 -1.79 14.26
N CYS A 552 20.45 -1.11 14.89
CA CYS A 552 20.78 -1.30 16.30
C CYS A 552 20.97 0.04 17.03
N GLU A 553 21.09 0.03 18.36
CA GLU A 553 21.23 1.26 19.15
C GLU A 553 22.52 2.06 18.82
N SER A 554 23.53 1.42 18.21
CA SER A 554 24.73 2.13 17.72
C SER A 554 24.42 3.14 16.62
N THR A 555 23.27 3.05 15.98
CA THR A 555 22.88 3.94 14.89
C THR A 555 21.70 4.84 15.24
N GLY A 556 21.47 5.04 16.54
CA GLY A 556 20.47 5.97 17.06
C GLY A 556 19.09 5.35 17.27
N LEU A 557 18.26 6.10 17.99
CA LEU A 557 16.89 5.72 18.34
C LEU A 557 15.93 6.84 17.95
N LEU A 558 15.00 6.53 17.06
CA LEU A 558 13.93 7.46 16.68
C LEU A 558 12.87 7.50 17.80
N ARG A 559 12.44 8.71 18.19
CA ARG A 559 11.38 8.91 19.20
C ARG A 559 10.12 9.53 18.59
N GLY A 560 10.23 10.16 17.43
CA GLY A 560 9.15 10.78 16.69
C GLY A 560 9.71 11.72 15.62
N PRO A 561 8.86 12.52 14.95
CA PRO A 561 9.25 13.36 13.81
C PRO A 561 10.46 14.28 14.07
N ASP A 562 10.57 14.82 15.28
CA ASP A 562 11.56 15.85 15.60
C ASP A 562 12.58 15.40 16.67
N ARG A 563 12.64 14.10 17.00
CA ARG A 563 13.41 13.62 18.16
C ARG A 563 14.16 12.33 17.87
N ILE A 564 15.49 12.41 17.95
CA ILE A 564 16.42 11.28 17.90
C ILE A 564 17.22 11.23 19.21
N SER A 565 17.50 10.03 19.71
CA SER A 565 18.42 9.81 20.82
C SER A 565 19.68 9.11 20.36
N THR A 566 20.80 9.53 20.94
CA THR A 566 22.13 8.96 20.79
C THR A 566 22.49 8.16 22.05
N ALA A 567 23.38 7.18 21.90
CA ALA A 567 23.91 6.41 23.02
C ALA A 567 25.24 5.69 22.65
N PRO A 568 26.29 6.36 22.17
CA PRO A 568 27.52 5.66 21.76
C PRO A 568 28.38 5.26 22.97
N LEU A 569 27.96 4.26 23.76
CA LEU A 569 28.62 3.91 25.03
C LEU A 569 29.98 3.25 24.88
N LYS A 570 30.48 3.04 23.66
CA LYS A 570 31.81 2.50 23.40
C LYS A 570 32.69 3.41 22.56
N SER A 571 32.16 3.94 21.46
CA SER A 571 32.90 4.80 20.55
C SER A 571 31.95 5.60 19.66
N ILE A 572 32.05 6.93 19.72
CA ILE A 572 31.31 7.83 18.84
C ILE A 572 31.68 7.60 17.37
N ASP A 573 32.97 7.44 17.08
CA ASP A 573 33.45 7.28 15.71
C ASP A 573 32.99 5.96 15.08
N GLU A 574 33.00 4.87 15.86
CA GLU A 574 32.44 3.58 15.38
C GLU A 574 30.93 3.67 15.20
N SER A 575 30.22 4.41 16.07
CA SER A 575 28.78 4.66 15.93
C SER A 575 28.46 5.36 14.61
N ILE A 576 29.20 6.44 14.30
CA ILE A 576 29.04 7.19 13.04
C ILE A 576 29.41 6.33 11.83
N ALA A 577 30.49 5.53 11.92
CA ALA A 577 30.88 4.62 10.85
C ALA A 577 29.80 3.55 10.58
N SER A 578 29.21 2.99 11.64
CA SER A 578 28.09 2.04 11.52
C SER A 578 26.87 2.69 10.88
N ALA A 579 26.50 3.91 11.29
CA ALA A 579 25.37 4.62 10.70
C ALA A 579 25.57 4.91 9.21
N LYS A 580 26.76 5.35 8.80
CA LYS A 580 27.11 5.56 7.38
C LYS A 580 27.01 4.26 6.58
N ARG A 581 27.55 3.17 7.14
CA ARG A 581 27.48 1.85 6.50
C ARG A 581 26.04 1.38 6.29
N LEU A 582 25.20 1.49 7.32
CA LEU A 582 23.81 1.06 7.23
C LEU A 582 23.00 1.92 6.25
N LYS A 583 23.26 3.24 6.21
CA LYS A 583 22.64 4.17 5.26
C LYS A 583 22.86 3.76 3.80
N ASP A 584 24.06 3.31 3.45
CA ASP A 584 24.43 2.99 2.07
C ASP A 584 23.89 1.62 1.59
N MET A 585 23.19 0.87 2.46
CA MET A 585 22.59 -0.42 2.10
C MET A 585 21.28 -0.24 1.30
N ASP A 586 21.00 -1.19 0.42
CA ASP A 586 19.77 -1.23 -0.38
C ASP A 586 18.63 -1.86 0.44
N TYR A 587 17.85 -1.05 1.17
CA TYR A 587 16.69 -1.50 1.95
C TYR A 587 15.39 -0.77 1.58
N GLU A 588 14.29 -1.54 1.57
CA GLU A 588 12.92 -1.01 1.33
C GLU A 588 12.20 -0.71 2.64
N CYS A 589 12.61 -1.34 3.74
CA CYS A 589 12.04 -1.15 5.07
C CYS A 589 13.17 -1.03 6.11
N LEU A 590 13.08 -0.02 6.95
CA LEU A 590 13.99 0.19 8.08
C LEU A 590 13.20 0.02 9.39
N ILE A 591 13.66 -0.88 10.25
CA ILE A 591 13.14 -1.10 11.59
C ILE A 591 14.19 -0.59 12.59
N ILE A 592 13.78 0.34 13.43
CA ILE A 592 14.63 0.98 14.43
C ILE A 592 14.29 0.37 15.80
N PRO A 593 15.27 -0.09 16.60
CA PRO A 593 15.04 -0.63 17.93
C PRO A 593 14.21 0.31 18.80
N HIS A 594 13.33 -0.25 19.64
CA HIS A 594 12.36 0.45 20.51
C HIS A 594 11.29 1.29 19.81
N TYR A 595 11.52 1.75 18.59
CA TYR A 595 10.59 2.57 17.83
C TYR A 595 9.65 1.71 16.98
N GLY A 596 10.21 0.84 16.13
CA GLY A 596 9.48 0.09 15.11
C GLY A 596 9.83 0.54 13.69
N VAL A 597 8.87 0.49 12.78
CA VAL A 597 9.08 0.78 11.35
C VAL A 597 9.25 2.28 11.13
N CYS A 598 10.38 2.66 10.52
CA CYS A 598 10.65 4.02 10.07
C CYS A 598 9.79 4.34 8.83
N PRO A 599 9.16 5.53 8.73
CA PRO A 599 8.43 5.94 7.55
C PRO A 599 9.24 5.78 6.27
N TYR A 600 8.61 5.30 5.19
CA TYR A 600 9.28 5.02 3.92
C TYR A 600 10.13 6.23 3.49
N ASP A 601 9.56 7.42 3.37
CA ASP A 601 10.30 8.58 2.86
C ASP A 601 11.40 9.10 3.80
N TYR A 602 11.27 8.87 5.10
CA TYR A 602 12.22 9.36 6.11
C TYR A 602 13.40 8.40 6.35
N ARG A 603 13.31 7.15 5.88
CA ARG A 603 14.31 6.10 6.18
C ARG A 603 15.73 6.42 5.71
N TYR A 604 15.88 7.28 4.71
CA TYR A 604 17.19 7.70 4.19
C TYR A 604 17.76 8.91 4.94
N ASP A 605 16.89 9.77 5.46
CA ASP A 605 17.27 10.95 6.23
C ASP A 605 17.58 10.59 7.69
N PHE A 606 16.97 9.53 8.22
CA PHE A 606 17.15 9.09 9.61
C PHE A 606 18.62 8.97 10.04
N PHE A 607 19.47 8.32 9.23
CA PHE A 607 20.88 8.15 9.58
C PHE A 607 21.65 9.47 9.53
N ASP A 608 21.30 10.40 8.63
CA ASP A 608 21.91 11.72 8.56
C ASP A 608 21.52 12.56 9.77
N ASP A 609 20.25 12.54 10.16
CA ASP A 609 19.76 13.24 11.35
C ASP A 609 20.35 12.64 12.63
N TYR A 610 20.53 11.31 12.70
CA TYR A 610 21.25 10.67 13.81
C TYR A 610 22.71 11.15 13.87
N ILE A 611 23.44 11.13 12.75
CA ILE A 611 24.84 11.57 12.72
C ILE A 611 24.95 13.04 13.16
N LYS A 612 24.02 13.88 12.70
CA LYS A 612 23.95 15.29 13.11
C LYS A 612 23.74 15.41 14.62
N GLU A 613 22.73 14.74 15.18
CA GLU A 613 22.45 14.76 16.62
C GLU A 613 23.65 14.24 17.43
N GLN A 614 24.33 13.21 16.94
CA GLN A 614 25.52 12.65 17.58
C GLN A 614 26.70 13.64 17.64
N LEU A 615 26.88 14.43 16.59
CA LEU A 615 27.89 15.48 16.54
C LEU A 615 27.51 16.68 17.43
N GLU A 616 26.22 17.00 17.53
CA GLU A 616 25.74 18.04 18.45
C GLU A 616 25.89 17.64 19.92
N GLU A 617 25.59 16.39 20.28
CA GLU A 617 25.85 15.84 21.63
C GLU A 617 27.35 15.88 21.96
N LYS A 618 28.20 15.41 21.03
CA LYS A 618 29.65 15.45 21.19
C LYS A 618 30.14 16.87 21.46
N LYS A 619 29.71 17.83 20.64
CA LYS A 619 30.07 19.24 20.80
C LYS A 619 29.63 19.81 22.15
N LEU A 620 28.41 19.51 22.60
CA LEU A 620 27.92 19.96 23.92
C LEU A 620 28.85 19.51 25.04
N ILE A 621 29.33 18.27 24.99
CA ILE A 621 30.25 17.71 25.98
C ILE A 621 31.64 18.35 25.84
N GLU A 622 32.19 18.46 24.62
CA GLU A 622 33.49 19.09 24.36
C GLU A 622 33.54 20.55 24.81
N ASP A 623 32.49 21.33 24.55
CA ASP A 623 32.37 22.73 24.99
C ASP A 623 32.38 22.82 26.53
N GLY A 624 31.69 21.89 27.21
CA GLY A 624 31.71 21.80 28.67
C GLY A 624 33.08 21.43 29.24
N ILE A 625 33.81 20.51 28.58
CA ILE A 625 35.18 20.15 28.95
C ILE A 625 36.12 21.34 28.77
N ALA A 626 36.03 22.04 27.63
CA ALA A 626 36.85 23.21 27.32
C ALA A 626 36.58 24.38 28.29
N ALA A 627 35.35 24.49 28.79
CA ALA A 627 34.97 25.45 29.82
C ALA A 627 35.43 25.05 31.25
N GLY A 628 36.06 23.89 31.42
CA GLY A 628 36.57 23.41 32.70
C GLY A 628 35.51 22.82 33.63
N LEU A 629 34.34 22.45 33.11
CA LEU A 629 33.25 21.87 33.90
C LEU A 629 33.60 20.47 34.44
N THR A 630 33.12 20.19 35.64
CA THR A 630 33.14 18.86 36.26
C THR A 630 32.23 17.88 35.51
N GLU A 631 32.40 16.58 35.74
CA GLU A 631 31.53 15.56 35.12
C GLU A 631 30.04 15.78 35.48
N ASP A 632 29.77 16.18 36.73
CA ASP A 632 28.40 16.43 37.20
C ASP A 632 27.79 17.68 36.55
N GLU A 633 28.57 18.75 36.36
CA GLU A 633 28.10 19.95 35.67
C GLU A 633 27.80 19.68 34.20
N ILE A 634 28.65 18.92 33.50
CA ILE A 634 28.38 18.50 32.12
C ILE A 634 27.13 17.62 32.05
N LEU A 635 26.93 16.72 33.02
CA LEU A 635 25.73 15.90 33.09
C LEU A 635 24.46 16.76 33.27
N GLU A 636 24.51 17.82 34.07
CA GLU A 636 23.38 18.75 34.22
C GLU A 636 23.08 19.53 32.93
N GLU A 637 24.10 20.00 32.20
CA GLU A 637 23.89 20.60 30.88
C GLU A 637 23.31 19.60 29.87
N HIS A 638 23.83 18.37 29.87
CA HIS A 638 23.33 17.28 29.04
C HIS A 638 21.85 16.97 29.35
N LYS A 639 21.47 16.95 30.63
CA LYS A 639 20.08 16.73 31.07
C LYS A 639 19.10 17.73 30.50
N LYS A 640 19.48 19.02 30.38
CA LYS A 640 18.59 20.05 29.84
C LYS A 640 18.10 19.74 28.43
N ARG A 641 18.92 19.05 27.62
CA ARG A 641 18.57 18.65 26.25
C ARG A 641 18.00 17.23 26.18
N TYR A 642 18.58 16.29 26.92
CA TYR A 642 18.33 14.86 26.71
C TYR A 642 17.47 14.18 27.77
N TRP A 643 17.13 14.85 28.87
CA TRP A 643 16.27 14.30 29.92
C TRP A 643 14.95 15.08 30.03
N THR A 644 13.83 14.38 29.79
CA THR A 644 12.48 14.93 29.88
C THR A 644 11.60 14.11 30.81
N GLU A 645 10.53 14.70 31.32
CA GLU A 645 9.53 13.97 32.13
C GLU A 645 8.92 12.79 31.34
N GLU A 646 8.72 12.95 30.03
CA GLU A 646 8.26 11.87 29.15
C GLU A 646 9.26 10.71 29.09
N ARG A 647 10.56 11.01 28.97
CA ARG A 647 11.62 9.99 28.99
C ARG A 647 11.64 9.24 30.33
N GLY A 648 11.46 9.95 31.45
CA GLY A 648 11.40 9.35 32.78
C GLY A 648 10.26 8.35 32.99
N LYS A 649 9.19 8.44 32.19
CA LYS A 649 8.09 7.45 32.17
C LYS A 649 8.45 6.18 31.41
N ALA A 650 9.43 6.24 30.51
CA ALA A 650 9.83 5.15 29.62
C ALA A 650 11.15 4.47 30.03
N GLN A 651 12.08 5.21 30.63
CA GLN A 651 13.41 4.74 31.01
C GLN A 651 13.71 5.18 32.46
N PRO A 652 14.24 4.29 33.32
CA PRO A 652 14.71 4.67 34.64
C PRO A 652 15.84 5.70 34.56
N TYR A 653 15.80 6.75 35.41
CA TYR A 653 16.85 7.80 35.43
C TYR A 653 18.25 7.23 35.59
N ARG A 654 18.41 6.22 36.46
CA ARG A 654 19.70 5.57 36.70
C ARG A 654 20.32 4.98 35.42
N ALA A 655 19.51 4.44 34.50
CA ALA A 655 20.00 3.92 33.23
C ALA A 655 20.49 5.05 32.31
N TYR A 656 19.75 6.17 32.26
CA TYR A 656 20.19 7.37 31.54
C TYR A 656 21.48 7.95 32.10
N GLU A 657 21.56 8.10 33.43
CA GLU A 657 22.73 8.66 34.10
C GLU A 657 23.99 7.84 33.83
N ILE A 658 23.91 6.51 33.95
CA ILE A 658 25.05 5.62 33.66
C ILE A 658 25.54 5.83 32.23
N ASN A 659 24.61 5.87 31.27
CA ASN A 659 24.95 6.03 29.86
C ASN A 659 25.59 7.39 29.57
N ALA A 660 24.99 8.47 30.05
CA ALA A 660 25.50 9.83 29.85
C ALA A 660 26.91 10.00 30.45
N ARG A 661 27.14 9.50 31.68
CA ARG A 661 28.45 9.55 32.32
C ARG A 661 29.52 8.77 31.55
N ILE A 662 29.16 7.63 30.95
CA ILE A 662 30.08 6.87 30.10
C ILE A 662 30.52 7.71 28.90
N VAL A 663 29.58 8.35 28.20
CA VAL A 663 29.88 9.20 27.04
C VAL A 663 30.74 10.41 27.44
N ILE A 664 30.40 11.09 28.55
CA ILE A 664 31.18 12.22 29.07
C ILE A 664 32.63 11.79 29.37
N ARG A 665 32.82 10.67 30.06
CA ARG A 665 34.17 10.16 30.39
C ARG A 665 34.97 9.73 29.18
N GLN A 666 34.32 9.20 28.14
CA GLN A 666 35.00 8.87 26.90
C GLN A 666 35.65 10.10 26.28
N LEU A 667 34.91 11.21 26.19
CA LEU A 667 35.40 12.45 25.62
C LEU A 667 36.42 13.17 26.54
N LYS A 668 36.30 13.05 27.87
CA LYS A 668 37.29 13.60 28.80
C LYS A 668 38.66 12.91 28.77
N ASN A 669 38.70 11.66 28.33
CA ASN A 669 39.92 10.83 28.32
C ASN A 669 40.58 10.74 26.93
N GLN A 670 39.99 11.39 25.91
CA GLN A 670 40.58 11.59 24.59
C GLN A 670 41.40 12.87 24.59
#